data_AF-A0A5E4HKK5-F1
#
_entry.id   AF-A0A5E4HKK5-F1
#
_cell.length_a   1.000
_cell.length_b   1.000
_cell.length_c   1.000
_cell.angle_alpha   90.00
_cell.angle_beta   90.00
_cell.angle_gamma   90.00
#
_symmetry.space_group_name_H-M   'P 1'
#
loop_
_entity.id
_entity.type
_entity.pdbx_description
1 polymer ?
#
loop_
_entity_poly.entity_id
_entity_poly.type
_entity_poly.pdbx_seq_one_letter_code
_entity_poly.pdbx_strand_id
1 'polypeptide(L)'
;MAGQFETAGAQHQNPSRGKPIHIARMETGLFTNRNPLHDPASWYVSKYGGYPDALLDGSNMEISNQLTIIRRYGTSRYSFAQIPNAIDRFYEWRKLDTTISVIADTLVGSYIVSNVGANTRIFTKSAGAGEGYYQGVASTLYYGDGIDLQKFIAGTGTNGVWNWGIAKPTVAPTLSITQSSSATVPWQANTVYSTMGLLVDSNGNIQQLLSVNATGTNTTQYGVTGNGQPAWNQTPGGLTNDGGHNWSNWGPIVAWTPHTVYNNASLGGTLANPCIIYDPNTKACFFTATPGNNQGTSGSSYPNFPNTIGGNIHDPSNQDSPPAVKWWYLGALKVPPPWTPSHSYTTLGGGDNSFSGIVEPVSLVNGLPSNQTVFWQINNTGSSFTSGTGGTAPPWSTTLGTQTTDNQLIWLNLGSGTRQTTHNYSQWTAQGATFSVIVDSNNNYQVCTQSGVSSSTATAGIVWSTGYNQTTIDGSVVWTCVGPKMTWAANTQWYLPSVGWFPPGGSISYGGAIILDSNNDVEGVVASGKSGGSAPAWPAFGSAAGTQTTDNAATWSLIGPFSTAGFSWTKGMSYAYSYTSRTATDIYNTTTPPDWPGPLGTPYGALTGHISTASPLATIRGGNPGATVTLRIPCSSDPQVDTITIWRTLDGGSTLFFLTEVPNIQPIGGNQQTQIVTDVSPDTVINELISAPINDQNDPPPAGFLPMAFHFERIWGAVGNFVFASGGPDVLTGNPNESFDPLDFFEFPSPVVKIVPTATGILVFTTSDVYGILGGPIFDTFFPSPMVPGVGLTHFQALDIHGGVIYMFTADRQFISLDPSGGAQRMGGPIANKLENFDSTLVYVTVHERGNDNAIYIGNGSTGWYRLNPSQFPNGTQVWSTFATITGGLGVVQSVEVAKGDHRLLYGHPGGATYVLFRDSAVYADEGTPYTCGFTMGSFNLVSPGQIAGLTFVNLRCTRVGTTPTVGFLLNETSGAFTTFPSAQAYPWEIYGATGQPATLYSNAYYFRAAGVPALAEHMQVQVSFPAEAIANEALTMTVFGVIEQQPEI
;
A
#
# COMPACT_ATOMS: atom_id res chain seq x y z
N MET A 1 -12.82 59.57 -62.62
CA MET A 1 -11.93 60.68 -62.20
C MET A 1 -12.82 61.76 -61.61
N ALA A 2 -12.77 61.97 -60.29
CA ALA A 2 -13.56 63.00 -59.62
C ALA A 2 -12.89 64.37 -59.78
N GLY A 3 -13.69 65.43 -59.95
CA GLY A 3 -13.20 66.81 -60.09
C GLY A 3 -12.79 67.41 -58.75
N GLN A 4 -11.88 68.40 -58.76
CA GLN A 4 -11.30 69.02 -57.55
C GLN A 4 -12.31 69.62 -56.55
N PHE A 5 -13.56 69.89 -56.96
CA PHE A 5 -14.64 70.36 -56.08
C PHE A 5 -15.42 69.24 -55.37
N GLU A 6 -15.39 68.01 -55.89
CA GLU A 6 -16.03 66.84 -55.26
C GLU A 6 -15.17 66.30 -54.10
N THR A 7 -13.85 66.46 -54.18
CA THR A 7 -12.92 66.15 -53.09
C THR A 7 -13.07 67.11 -51.89
N ALA A 8 -13.78 68.23 -52.06
CA ALA A 8 -14.03 69.25 -51.03
C ALA A 8 -15.47 69.25 -50.49
N GLY A 9 -16.28 68.23 -50.81
CA GLY A 9 -17.62 68.04 -50.23
C GLY A 9 -18.78 68.72 -50.96
N ALA A 10 -18.60 69.20 -52.19
CA ALA A 10 -19.72 69.69 -52.99
C ALA A 10 -20.59 68.52 -53.51
N GLN A 11 -21.92 68.61 -53.35
CA GLN A 11 -22.87 67.63 -53.90
C GLN A 11 -22.96 67.74 -55.43
N HIS A 12 -23.04 66.58 -56.09
CA HIS A 12 -23.18 66.43 -57.54
C HIS A 12 -24.43 67.18 -58.06
N GLN A 13 -24.31 67.93 -59.17
CA GLN A 13 -25.42 68.72 -59.73
C GLN A 13 -26.61 67.88 -60.24
N ASN A 14 -26.40 66.59 -60.47
CA ASN A 14 -27.45 65.59 -60.68
C ASN A 14 -27.13 64.38 -59.78
N PRO A 15 -27.63 64.31 -58.54
CA PRO A 15 -27.49 63.10 -57.74
C PRO A 15 -28.27 61.99 -58.44
N SER A 16 -27.69 60.81 -58.60
CA SER A 16 -28.44 59.64 -59.05
C SER A 16 -29.62 59.44 -58.09
N ARG A 17 -30.86 59.53 -58.60
CA ARG A 17 -32.07 59.32 -57.78
C ARG A 17 -32.10 57.95 -57.10
N GLY A 18 -31.37 56.96 -57.65
CA GLY A 18 -31.21 55.63 -57.07
C GLY A 18 -29.95 55.51 -56.21
N LYS A 19 -30.11 54.93 -55.01
CA LYS A 19 -29.01 54.59 -54.10
C LYS A 19 -29.04 53.08 -53.83
N PRO A 20 -28.10 52.29 -54.36
CA PRO A 20 -28.02 50.86 -54.04
C PRO A 20 -27.47 50.65 -52.62
N ILE A 21 -28.08 49.71 -51.88
CA ILE A 21 -27.45 49.09 -50.71
C ILE A 21 -26.80 47.81 -51.22
N HIS A 22 -25.47 47.83 -51.37
CA HIS A 22 -24.71 46.70 -51.88
C HIS A 22 -23.99 45.96 -50.75
N ILE A 23 -24.29 44.67 -50.61
CA ILE A 23 -23.66 43.77 -49.65
C ILE A 23 -22.65 42.92 -50.42
N ALA A 24 -21.38 43.30 -50.28
CA ALA A 24 -20.27 42.66 -51.00
C ALA A 24 -19.60 41.54 -50.20
N ARG A 25 -19.74 41.56 -48.87
CA ARG A 25 -19.08 40.67 -47.90
C ARG A 25 -19.97 40.48 -46.68
N MET A 26 -19.84 39.33 -46.04
CA MET A 26 -20.55 38.93 -44.83
C MET A 26 -19.59 38.93 -43.64
N GLU A 27 -19.54 40.03 -42.89
CA GLU A 27 -18.59 40.30 -41.81
C GLU A 27 -19.24 40.30 -40.41
N THR A 28 -20.55 40.53 -40.32
CA THR A 28 -21.31 40.65 -39.07
C THR A 28 -21.93 39.32 -38.63
N GLY A 29 -22.53 38.61 -39.59
CA GLY A 29 -23.24 37.34 -39.37
C GLY A 29 -24.53 37.43 -38.56
N LEU A 30 -24.90 36.33 -37.88
CA LEU A 30 -26.15 36.20 -37.16
C LEU A 30 -26.18 37.08 -35.91
N PHE A 31 -27.16 37.99 -35.87
CA PHE A 31 -27.37 38.88 -34.76
C PHE A 31 -28.87 38.96 -34.47
N THR A 32 -29.32 38.23 -33.46
CA THR A 32 -30.75 38.12 -33.11
C THR A 32 -31.11 38.87 -31.85
N ASN A 33 -30.13 39.15 -30.98
CA ASN A 33 -30.31 39.97 -29.78
C ASN A 33 -30.06 41.45 -30.10
N ARG A 34 -30.93 42.02 -30.94
CA ARG A 34 -30.82 43.40 -31.46
C ARG A 34 -32.17 44.10 -31.49
N ASN A 35 -32.15 45.40 -31.76
CA ASN A 35 -33.35 46.12 -32.15
C ASN A 35 -33.89 45.55 -33.48
N PRO A 36 -35.18 45.16 -33.58
CA PRO A 36 -35.77 44.61 -34.81
C PRO A 36 -35.72 45.54 -36.03
N LEU A 37 -35.64 46.86 -35.82
CA LEU A 37 -35.65 47.88 -36.87
C LEU A 37 -34.26 48.42 -37.23
N HIS A 38 -33.23 48.07 -36.48
CA HIS A 38 -31.89 48.61 -36.67
C HIS A 38 -30.86 47.50 -36.66
N ASP A 39 -29.81 47.63 -37.47
CA ASP A 39 -28.66 46.72 -37.46
C ASP A 39 -27.89 46.79 -36.11
N PRO A 40 -26.97 45.84 -35.83
CA PRO A 40 -26.22 45.84 -34.57
C PRO A 40 -25.08 46.88 -34.53
N ALA A 41 -25.05 47.85 -35.45
CA ALA A 41 -23.99 48.84 -35.47
C ALA A 41 -24.05 49.76 -34.25
N SER A 42 -22.88 50.21 -33.80
CA SER A 42 -22.81 51.27 -32.79
C SER A 42 -23.45 52.55 -33.32
N TRP A 43 -23.87 53.43 -32.40
CA TRP A 43 -24.45 54.74 -32.76
C TRP A 43 -23.56 55.57 -33.71
N TYR A 44 -22.24 55.33 -33.70
CA TYR A 44 -21.29 56.01 -34.56
C TYR A 44 -21.27 55.39 -35.96
N VAL A 45 -21.22 54.06 -36.05
CA VAL A 45 -21.16 53.33 -37.33
C VAL A 45 -22.49 53.41 -38.08
N SER A 46 -23.62 53.46 -37.36
CA SER A 46 -24.95 53.60 -37.98
C SER A 46 -25.12 54.88 -38.81
N LYS A 47 -24.42 55.96 -38.45
CA LYS A 47 -24.41 57.22 -39.22
C LYS A 47 -23.84 57.06 -40.64
N TYR A 48 -23.03 56.04 -40.86
CA TYR A 48 -22.38 55.76 -42.13
C TYR A 48 -23.06 54.61 -42.91
N GLY A 49 -24.25 54.19 -42.50
CA GLY A 49 -25.02 53.12 -43.16
C GLY A 49 -24.96 51.76 -42.46
N GLY A 50 -24.26 51.67 -41.32
CA GLY A 50 -24.34 50.53 -40.41
C GLY A 50 -23.84 49.20 -40.98
N TYR A 51 -24.44 48.08 -40.53
CA TYR A 51 -24.09 46.70 -40.88
C TYR A 51 -25.25 46.02 -41.63
N PRO A 52 -25.43 46.33 -42.94
CA PRO A 52 -26.52 45.76 -43.74
C PRO A 52 -26.37 44.25 -43.98
N ASP A 53 -25.21 43.67 -43.71
CA ASP A 53 -24.91 42.25 -43.89
C ASP A 53 -25.34 41.36 -42.70
N ALA A 54 -25.90 41.96 -41.63
CA ALA A 54 -26.35 41.23 -40.45
C ALA A 54 -27.53 40.29 -40.77
N LEU A 55 -27.40 39.02 -40.39
CA LEU A 55 -28.46 38.02 -40.49
C LEU A 55 -29.41 38.13 -39.30
N LEU A 56 -30.72 38.05 -39.57
CA LEU A 56 -31.79 38.05 -38.58
C LEU A 56 -32.24 36.65 -38.18
N ASP A 57 -32.23 35.74 -39.15
CA ASP A 57 -32.71 34.38 -38.97
C ASP A 57 -32.17 33.50 -40.11
N GLY A 58 -32.38 32.20 -39.99
CA GLY A 58 -32.07 31.24 -41.04
C GLY A 58 -31.89 29.83 -40.52
N SER A 59 -31.63 28.92 -41.45
CA SER A 59 -31.45 27.50 -41.20
C SER A 59 -30.41 26.93 -42.15
N ASN A 60 -29.49 26.11 -41.64
CA ASN A 60 -28.52 25.32 -42.42
C ASN A 60 -27.63 26.15 -43.38
N MET A 61 -27.38 27.41 -43.03
CA MET A 61 -26.44 28.30 -43.73
C MET A 61 -25.30 28.73 -42.80
N GLU A 62 -24.09 28.77 -43.33
CA GLU A 62 -22.87 29.12 -42.61
C GLU A 62 -22.13 30.25 -43.30
N ILE A 63 -21.40 31.05 -42.53
CA ILE A 63 -20.52 32.08 -43.08
C ILE A 63 -19.14 31.47 -43.27
N SER A 64 -18.68 31.48 -44.52
CA SER A 64 -17.40 30.91 -44.92
C SER A 64 -16.24 31.81 -44.49
N ASN A 65 -15.02 31.27 -44.50
CA ASN A 65 -13.80 32.07 -44.32
C ASN A 65 -13.56 33.10 -45.46
N GLN A 66 -14.33 33.02 -46.54
CA GLN A 66 -14.31 33.96 -47.67
C GLN A 66 -15.35 35.07 -47.55
N LEU A 67 -16.06 35.17 -46.41
CA LEU A 67 -17.10 36.17 -46.14
C LEU A 67 -18.31 36.03 -47.08
N THR A 68 -18.66 34.80 -47.42
CA THR A 68 -19.84 34.43 -48.22
C THR A 68 -20.76 33.53 -47.41
N ILE A 69 -22.03 33.41 -47.82
CA ILE A 69 -22.98 32.50 -47.15
C ILE A 69 -23.06 31.21 -47.92
N ILE A 70 -22.56 30.14 -47.34
CA ILE A 70 -22.55 28.80 -47.91
C ILE A 70 -23.64 27.94 -47.26
N ARG A 71 -24.18 26.98 -48.02
CA ARG A 71 -24.89 25.86 -47.42
C ARG A 71 -23.95 25.18 -46.42
N ARG A 72 -24.46 24.87 -45.23
CA ARG A 72 -23.74 24.08 -44.22
C ARG A 72 -23.17 22.80 -44.84
N TYR A 73 -22.02 22.33 -44.38
CA TYR A 73 -21.53 20.99 -44.73
C TYR A 73 -22.39 19.88 -44.12
N GLY A 74 -22.63 18.86 -44.93
CA GLY A 74 -23.33 17.65 -44.58
C GLY A 74 -22.46 16.71 -43.77
N THR A 75 -22.91 15.45 -43.69
CA THR A 75 -22.36 14.50 -42.74
C THR A 75 -22.24 13.11 -43.32
N SER A 76 -21.17 12.44 -42.94
CA SER A 76 -20.75 11.13 -43.44
C SER A 76 -20.52 10.17 -42.27
N ARG A 77 -20.61 8.87 -42.53
CA ARG A 77 -20.34 7.84 -41.52
C ARG A 77 -18.85 7.72 -41.26
N TYR A 78 -18.45 7.85 -40.00
CA TYR A 78 -17.10 7.49 -39.54
C TYR A 78 -17.02 5.98 -39.25
N SER A 79 -18.02 5.44 -38.56
CA SER A 79 -18.15 4.00 -38.29
C SER A 79 -19.19 3.34 -39.20
N PHE A 80 -18.90 2.14 -39.70
CA PHE A 80 -19.87 1.35 -40.48
C PHE A 80 -20.67 0.33 -39.64
N ALA A 81 -20.35 0.19 -38.36
CA ALA A 81 -21.13 -0.56 -37.39
C ALA A 81 -21.83 0.41 -36.43
N GLN A 82 -23.10 0.15 -36.11
CA GLN A 82 -23.82 0.93 -35.10
C GLN A 82 -23.29 0.64 -33.70
N ILE A 83 -23.30 1.66 -32.85
CA ILE A 83 -23.12 1.53 -31.43
C ILE A 83 -24.50 1.34 -30.79
N PRO A 84 -24.68 0.39 -29.86
CA PRO A 84 -25.95 0.20 -29.17
C PRO A 84 -26.25 1.40 -28.26
N ASN A 85 -27.46 1.96 -28.37
CA ASN A 85 -27.91 3.16 -27.64
C ASN A 85 -27.24 4.46 -28.09
N ALA A 86 -27.81 5.57 -27.59
CA ALA A 86 -27.30 6.90 -27.87
C ALA A 86 -25.89 7.02 -27.29
N ILE A 87 -25.04 7.75 -28.02
CA ILE A 87 -23.69 8.06 -27.57
C ILE A 87 -23.78 9.31 -26.70
N ASP A 88 -23.24 9.21 -25.50
CA ASP A 88 -23.22 10.30 -24.53
C ASP A 88 -21.94 11.13 -24.65
N ARG A 89 -20.80 10.48 -24.94
CA ARG A 89 -19.48 11.13 -25.02
C ARG A 89 -18.49 10.45 -25.94
N PHE A 90 -17.56 11.24 -26.48
CA PHE A 90 -16.35 10.74 -27.12
C PHE A 90 -15.09 11.02 -26.28
N TYR A 91 -14.10 10.13 -26.39
CA TYR A 91 -12.79 10.33 -25.80
C TYR A 91 -11.69 9.88 -26.76
N GLU A 92 -10.67 10.72 -26.95
CA GLU A 92 -9.48 10.39 -27.72
C GLU A 92 -8.41 9.77 -26.81
N TRP A 93 -8.20 8.47 -26.95
CA TRP A 93 -7.17 7.77 -26.19
C TRP A 93 -5.87 7.73 -26.99
N ARG A 94 -4.93 8.59 -26.63
CA ARG A 94 -3.56 8.64 -27.15
C ARG A 94 -2.69 7.63 -26.40
N LYS A 95 -2.02 6.72 -27.13
CA LYS A 95 -1.17 5.67 -26.57
C LYS A 95 0.31 5.95 -26.79
N LEU A 96 1.18 5.26 -26.05
CA LEU A 96 2.64 5.38 -26.19
C LEU A 96 3.16 4.97 -27.58
N ASP A 97 2.46 4.08 -28.27
CA ASP A 97 2.79 3.67 -29.65
C ASP A 97 2.38 4.72 -30.70
N THR A 98 1.92 5.90 -30.26
CA THR A 98 1.43 7.02 -31.07
C THR A 98 0.13 6.74 -31.84
N THR A 99 -0.51 5.59 -31.60
CA THR A 99 -1.84 5.32 -32.12
C THR A 99 -2.90 6.02 -31.29
N ILE A 100 -4.03 6.30 -31.92
CA ILE A 100 -5.18 6.93 -31.27
C ILE A 100 -6.36 5.99 -31.41
N SER A 101 -7.08 5.76 -30.30
CA SER A 101 -8.32 5.02 -30.29
C SER A 101 -9.45 5.93 -29.83
N VAL A 102 -10.52 6.02 -30.62
CA VAL A 102 -11.70 6.78 -30.25
C VAL A 102 -12.58 5.89 -29.39
N ILE A 103 -12.90 6.35 -28.18
CA ILE A 103 -13.86 5.71 -27.28
C ILE A 103 -15.19 6.43 -27.40
N ALA A 104 -16.28 5.67 -27.49
CA ALA A 104 -17.65 6.15 -27.43
C ALA A 104 -18.34 5.58 -26.19
N ASP A 105 -18.86 6.47 -25.34
CA ASP A 105 -19.63 6.12 -24.16
C ASP A 105 -21.12 6.03 -24.47
N THR A 106 -21.81 5.11 -23.80
CA THR A 106 -23.27 4.98 -23.88
C THR A 106 -23.82 4.63 -22.50
N LEU A 107 -25.14 4.70 -22.36
CA LEU A 107 -25.86 4.29 -21.15
C LEU A 107 -25.50 2.88 -20.62
N VAL A 108 -25.12 1.93 -21.49
CA VAL A 108 -24.90 0.51 -21.09
C VAL A 108 -23.46 0.05 -21.17
N GLY A 109 -22.55 0.86 -21.70
CA GLY A 109 -21.16 0.46 -21.89
C GLY A 109 -20.36 1.40 -22.78
N SER A 110 -19.05 1.14 -22.82
CA SER A 110 -18.07 1.94 -23.55
C SER A 110 -17.45 1.11 -24.66
N TYR A 111 -17.21 1.74 -25.82
CA TYR A 111 -16.77 1.04 -27.03
C TYR A 111 -15.55 1.72 -27.65
N ILE A 112 -14.55 0.94 -28.04
CA ILE A 112 -13.54 1.37 -29.01
C ILE A 112 -14.19 1.35 -30.39
N VAL A 113 -14.22 2.52 -31.04
CA VAL A 113 -14.85 2.71 -32.35
C VAL A 113 -13.93 2.20 -33.46
N SER A 114 -14.49 1.44 -34.40
CA SER A 114 -13.80 1.02 -35.63
C SER A 114 -14.39 1.72 -36.85
N ASN A 115 -13.52 2.21 -37.75
CA ASN A 115 -13.91 2.83 -39.01
C ASN A 115 -13.98 1.83 -40.19
N VAL A 116 -13.64 0.55 -39.98
CA VAL A 116 -13.62 -0.49 -41.01
C VAL A 116 -14.30 -1.79 -40.59
N GLY A 117 -14.47 -2.03 -39.29
CA GLY A 117 -14.99 -3.28 -38.73
C GLY A 117 -16.00 -3.07 -37.60
N ALA A 118 -16.16 -4.10 -36.78
CA ALA A 118 -17.04 -4.04 -35.62
C ALA A 118 -16.42 -3.19 -34.48
N ASN A 119 -17.27 -2.52 -33.72
CA ASN A 119 -16.88 -1.81 -32.51
C ASN A 119 -16.60 -2.81 -31.38
N THR A 120 -15.58 -2.54 -30.56
CA THR A 120 -15.20 -3.44 -29.45
C THR A 120 -15.70 -2.85 -28.13
N ARG A 121 -16.60 -3.55 -27.44
CA ARG A 121 -17.02 -3.14 -26.08
C ARG A 121 -15.89 -3.40 -25.09
N ILE A 122 -15.49 -2.38 -24.36
CA ILE A 122 -14.42 -2.45 -23.34
C ILE A 122 -14.95 -2.38 -21.92
N PHE A 123 -16.05 -1.67 -21.66
CA PHE A 123 -16.68 -1.64 -20.34
C PHE A 123 -18.16 -1.97 -20.44
N THR A 124 -18.69 -2.68 -19.44
CA THR A 124 -20.13 -2.93 -19.27
C THR A 124 -20.57 -2.20 -18.02
N LYS A 125 -21.53 -1.30 -18.15
CA LYS A 125 -21.98 -0.46 -17.03
C LYS A 125 -22.93 -1.20 -16.12
N SER A 126 -22.73 -1.06 -14.82
CA SER A 126 -23.63 -1.52 -13.76
C SER A 126 -24.93 -0.71 -13.75
N ALA A 127 -25.99 -1.27 -13.17
CA ALA A 127 -27.27 -0.58 -13.08
C ALA A 127 -27.14 0.70 -12.24
N GLY A 128 -27.61 1.83 -12.78
CA GLY A 128 -27.54 3.14 -12.12
C GLY A 128 -26.24 3.91 -12.37
N ALA A 129 -25.29 3.35 -13.13
CA ALA A 129 -24.08 4.05 -13.55
C ALA A 129 -24.42 5.27 -14.43
N GLY A 130 -23.61 6.33 -14.30
CA GLY A 130 -23.75 7.56 -15.05
C GLY A 130 -22.99 7.56 -16.38
N GLU A 131 -22.68 8.76 -16.86
CA GLU A 131 -21.78 8.97 -17.98
C GLU A 131 -20.36 8.49 -17.63
N GLY A 132 -19.67 7.88 -18.60
CA GLY A 132 -18.31 7.38 -18.43
C GLY A 132 -17.26 8.48 -18.51
N TYR A 133 -16.35 8.50 -17.55
CA TYR A 133 -15.20 9.39 -17.48
C TYR A 133 -13.93 8.59 -17.73
N TYR A 134 -13.00 9.19 -18.48
CA TYR A 134 -11.84 8.48 -19.02
C TYR A 134 -10.58 9.29 -18.83
N GLN A 135 -9.51 8.62 -18.39
CA GLN A 135 -8.17 9.17 -18.43
C GLN A 135 -7.20 8.10 -18.93
N GLY A 136 -6.67 8.29 -20.14
CA GLY A 136 -5.56 7.51 -20.67
C GLY A 136 -4.25 7.97 -20.05
N VAL A 137 -3.48 7.04 -19.50
CA VAL A 137 -2.07 7.25 -19.12
C VAL A 137 -1.26 6.11 -19.71
N ALA A 138 -0.33 6.46 -20.60
CA ALA A 138 0.43 5.49 -21.36
C ALA A 138 -0.47 4.48 -22.12
N SER A 139 -0.36 3.19 -21.80
CA SER A 139 -1.11 2.09 -22.43
C SER A 139 -2.31 1.62 -21.60
N THR A 140 -2.65 2.35 -20.52
CA THR A 140 -3.79 2.05 -19.65
C THR A 140 -4.86 3.13 -19.80
N LEU A 141 -6.11 2.72 -19.96
CA LEU A 141 -7.27 3.61 -19.95
C LEU A 141 -7.98 3.43 -18.62
N TYR A 142 -7.96 4.46 -17.77
CA TYR A 142 -8.67 4.47 -16.50
C TYR A 142 -10.09 5.00 -16.69
N TYR A 143 -11.03 4.42 -15.94
CA TYR A 143 -12.47 4.59 -16.13
C TYR A 143 -13.21 4.74 -14.80
N GLY A 144 -14.16 5.66 -14.77
CA GLY A 144 -15.14 5.78 -13.69
C GLY A 144 -16.47 6.34 -14.21
N ASP A 145 -17.60 5.88 -13.68
CA ASP A 145 -18.95 6.36 -14.06
C ASP A 145 -19.86 6.66 -12.85
N GLY A 146 -19.25 6.79 -11.67
CA GLY A 146 -19.94 7.02 -10.41
C GLY A 146 -20.32 5.73 -9.67
N ILE A 147 -20.25 4.56 -10.32
CA ILE A 147 -20.46 3.25 -9.67
C ILE A 147 -19.26 2.32 -9.94
N ASP A 148 -18.95 2.12 -11.21
CA ASP A 148 -17.87 1.24 -11.65
C ASP A 148 -16.55 2.00 -11.68
N LEU A 149 -15.50 1.39 -11.12
CA LEU A 149 -14.13 1.91 -11.12
C LEU A 149 -13.18 0.86 -11.68
N GLN A 150 -12.79 1.05 -12.93
CA GLN A 150 -12.07 0.04 -13.71
C GLN A 150 -10.95 0.66 -14.52
N LYS A 151 -10.07 -0.21 -15.03
CA LYS A 151 -9.02 0.14 -15.99
C LYS A 151 -9.02 -0.87 -17.13
N PHE A 152 -8.65 -0.40 -18.32
CA PHE A 152 -8.49 -1.23 -19.50
C PHE A 152 -7.04 -1.22 -20.00
N ILE A 153 -6.50 -2.42 -20.19
CA ILE A 153 -5.13 -2.67 -20.66
C ILE A 153 -5.20 -3.70 -21.78
N ALA A 154 -4.95 -3.25 -23.02
CA ALA A 154 -5.04 -4.10 -24.19
C ALA A 154 -4.05 -5.29 -24.12
N GLY A 155 -4.52 -6.49 -24.45
CA GLY A 155 -3.68 -7.69 -24.52
C GLY A 155 -3.40 -8.39 -23.18
N THR A 156 -4.06 -7.98 -22.09
CA THR A 156 -3.94 -8.63 -20.77
C THR A 156 -5.20 -9.42 -20.41
N GLY A 157 -5.05 -10.59 -19.78
CA GLY A 157 -6.16 -11.45 -19.34
C GLY A 157 -7.15 -11.85 -20.44
N THR A 158 -8.35 -12.27 -20.06
CA THR A 158 -9.37 -12.74 -21.04
C THR A 158 -10.15 -11.59 -21.70
N ASN A 159 -10.19 -10.39 -21.09
CA ASN A 159 -10.93 -9.24 -21.61
C ASN A 159 -10.20 -7.88 -21.49
N GLY A 160 -9.00 -7.82 -20.90
CA GLY A 160 -8.25 -6.56 -20.71
C GLY A 160 -8.82 -5.60 -19.67
N VAL A 161 -9.88 -5.96 -18.96
CA VAL A 161 -10.57 -5.11 -17.96
C VAL A 161 -10.24 -5.57 -16.56
N TRP A 162 -9.86 -4.62 -15.70
CA TRP A 162 -9.45 -4.86 -14.32
C TRP A 162 -10.02 -3.78 -13.39
N ASN A 163 -10.05 -4.04 -12.08
CA ASN A 163 -10.38 -2.99 -11.11
C ASN A 163 -9.28 -1.91 -11.12
N TRP A 164 -9.64 -0.68 -10.79
CA TRP A 164 -8.65 0.38 -10.60
C TRP A 164 -8.07 0.31 -9.19
N GLY A 165 -6.77 -0.04 -9.08
CA GLY A 165 -6.12 -0.30 -7.80
C GLY A 165 -6.51 -1.66 -7.21
N ILE A 166 -5.80 -2.05 -6.14
CA ILE A 166 -6.05 -3.30 -5.41
C ILE A 166 -6.47 -2.96 -3.98
N ALA A 167 -7.60 -3.51 -3.53
CA ALA A 167 -8.03 -3.35 -2.15
C ALA A 167 -7.02 -3.96 -1.16
N LYS A 168 -6.71 -3.25 -0.08
CA LYS A 168 -5.77 -3.72 0.94
C LYS A 168 -6.29 -4.96 1.69
N PRO A 169 -5.40 -5.84 2.18
CA PRO A 169 -5.81 -6.90 3.09
C PRO A 169 -6.26 -6.32 4.43
N THR A 170 -7.38 -6.83 4.97
CA THR A 170 -7.98 -6.33 6.22
C THR A 170 -7.59 -7.13 7.46
N VAL A 171 -6.88 -8.26 7.28
CA VAL A 171 -6.51 -9.18 8.36
C VAL A 171 -5.00 -9.36 8.37
N ALA A 172 -4.38 -9.28 9.55
CA ALA A 172 -2.96 -9.54 9.74
C ALA A 172 -2.60 -11.00 9.41
N PRO A 173 -1.35 -11.31 9.00
CA PRO A 173 -0.93 -12.69 8.82
C PRO A 173 -0.97 -13.44 10.17
N THR A 174 -1.39 -14.71 10.16
CA THR A 174 -1.32 -15.53 11.37
C THR A 174 0.07 -16.14 11.48
N LEU A 175 0.72 -15.97 12.63
CA LEU A 175 2.09 -16.41 12.87
C LEU A 175 2.12 -17.68 13.74
N SER A 176 2.97 -18.62 13.37
CA SER A 176 3.34 -19.78 14.20
C SER A 176 4.86 -19.85 14.30
N ILE A 177 5.39 -20.01 15.52
CA ILE A 177 6.83 -20.10 15.76
C ILE A 177 7.17 -21.55 16.08
N THR A 178 7.96 -22.18 15.22
CA THR A 178 8.43 -23.56 15.42
C THR A 178 9.91 -23.50 15.78
N GLN A 179 10.28 -23.87 17.01
CA GLN A 179 11.67 -23.89 17.50
C GLN A 179 12.51 -25.03 16.90
N SER A 180 12.21 -25.42 15.66
CA SER A 180 12.71 -26.62 15.01
C SER A 180 14.21 -26.60 14.74
N SER A 181 14.80 -25.44 14.43
CA SER A 181 16.25 -25.34 14.17
C SER A 181 17.10 -25.62 15.41
N SER A 182 16.51 -25.59 16.61
CA SER A 182 17.18 -25.95 17.86
C SER A 182 17.15 -27.46 18.17
N ALA A 183 16.23 -28.22 17.55
CA ALA A 183 15.90 -29.60 17.89
C ALA A 183 16.71 -30.63 17.09
N THR A 184 18.00 -30.76 17.36
CA THR A 184 18.90 -31.65 16.57
C THR A 184 19.15 -33.02 17.20
N VAL A 185 18.56 -33.30 18.37
CA VAL A 185 18.88 -34.49 19.17
C VAL A 185 17.68 -35.42 19.25
N PRO A 186 17.83 -36.73 18.93
CA PRO A 186 16.74 -37.68 19.06
C PRO A 186 16.44 -38.03 20.52
N TRP A 187 15.22 -38.51 20.79
CA TRP A 187 14.81 -39.04 22.09
C TRP A 187 15.73 -40.17 22.60
N GLN A 188 15.90 -40.27 23.92
CA GLN A 188 16.65 -41.32 24.62
C GLN A 188 15.85 -41.90 25.80
N ALA A 189 15.97 -43.21 25.98
CA ALA A 189 15.33 -43.92 27.09
C ALA A 189 15.91 -43.54 28.45
N ASN A 190 15.11 -43.69 29.51
CA ASN A 190 15.50 -43.50 30.92
C ASN A 190 16.18 -42.15 31.21
N THR A 191 15.81 -41.10 30.48
CA THR A 191 16.44 -39.78 30.53
C THR A 191 15.47 -38.76 31.11
N VAL A 192 15.97 -37.88 31.99
CA VAL A 192 15.22 -36.74 32.48
C VAL A 192 15.23 -35.65 31.42
N TYR A 193 14.04 -35.37 30.91
CA TYR A 193 13.75 -34.21 30.07
C TYR A 193 13.02 -33.20 30.94
N SER A 194 13.62 -32.02 31.11
CA SER A 194 13.09 -30.98 31.99
C SER A 194 12.64 -29.77 31.19
N THR A 195 11.66 -29.06 31.71
CA THR A 195 11.14 -27.81 31.19
C THR A 195 12.07 -26.62 31.42
N MET A 196 12.96 -26.67 32.42
CA MET A 196 13.92 -25.60 32.76
C MET A 196 15.20 -26.11 33.47
N GLY A 197 15.40 -27.44 33.50
CA GLY A 197 16.53 -28.07 34.19
C GLY A 197 16.45 -27.94 35.72
N LEU A 198 15.26 -27.91 36.30
CA LEU A 198 15.07 -27.59 37.73
C LEU A 198 14.86 -28.85 38.58
N LEU A 199 15.42 -28.86 39.78
CA LEU A 199 15.07 -29.79 40.86
C LEU A 199 14.99 -29.08 42.21
N VAL A 200 14.26 -29.67 43.17
CA VAL A 200 14.30 -29.27 44.58
C VAL A 200 15.29 -30.17 45.32
N ASP A 201 16.21 -29.55 46.05
CA ASP A 201 17.19 -30.27 46.86
C ASP A 201 16.67 -30.66 48.26
N SER A 202 17.48 -31.38 49.03
CA SER A 202 17.11 -31.83 50.39
C SER A 202 16.97 -30.70 51.41
N ASN A 203 17.50 -29.50 51.10
CA ASN A 203 17.40 -28.31 51.94
C ASN A 203 16.21 -27.42 51.56
N GLY A 204 15.44 -27.80 50.53
CA GLY A 204 14.33 -27.01 50.00
C GLY A 204 14.75 -25.84 49.10
N ASN A 205 16.00 -25.81 48.63
CA ASN A 205 16.45 -24.86 47.61
C ASN A 205 16.21 -25.41 46.19
N ILE A 206 16.07 -24.50 45.23
CA ILE A 206 15.96 -24.84 43.82
C ILE A 206 17.35 -24.92 43.22
N GLN A 207 17.60 -25.98 42.45
CA GLN A 207 18.84 -26.18 41.71
C GLN A 207 18.52 -26.16 40.21
N GLN A 208 19.32 -25.44 39.41
CA GLN A 208 19.24 -25.46 37.96
C GLN A 208 20.43 -26.21 37.35
N LEU A 209 20.17 -27.11 36.40
CA LEU A 209 21.20 -27.80 35.63
C LEU A 209 21.93 -26.79 34.72
N LEU A 210 23.22 -26.62 34.95
CA LEU A 210 24.06 -25.70 34.20
C LEU A 210 24.94 -26.40 33.16
N SER A 211 25.42 -27.60 33.46
CA SER A 211 26.30 -28.36 32.57
C SER A 211 26.13 -29.86 32.76
N VAL A 212 26.32 -30.63 31.69
CA VAL A 212 26.42 -32.10 31.68
C VAL A 212 27.86 -32.59 31.49
N ASN A 213 28.83 -31.68 31.48
CA ASN A 213 30.25 -31.99 31.26
C ASN A 213 31.14 -31.55 32.44
N ALA A 214 30.74 -31.85 33.66
CA ALA A 214 31.54 -31.52 34.85
C ALA A 214 32.91 -32.24 34.87
N THR A 215 33.02 -33.40 34.24
CA THR A 215 34.26 -34.20 34.16
C THR A 215 35.20 -33.76 33.04
N GLY A 216 34.78 -32.83 32.18
CA GLY A 216 35.55 -32.35 31.02
C GLY A 216 35.66 -33.34 29.85
N THR A 217 35.07 -34.53 29.97
CA THR A 217 35.18 -35.63 29.00
C THR A 217 33.90 -35.91 28.20
N ASN A 218 32.78 -35.30 28.58
CA ASN A 218 31.49 -35.50 27.92
C ASN A 218 31.32 -34.54 26.72
N THR A 219 31.03 -35.11 25.56
CA THR A 219 30.81 -34.38 24.30
C THR A 219 29.35 -34.39 23.84
N THR A 220 28.44 -34.95 24.64
CA THR A 220 27.01 -35.08 24.33
C THR A 220 26.15 -34.18 25.22
N GLN A 221 24.87 -34.02 24.88
CA GLN A 221 23.86 -33.32 25.68
C GLN A 221 23.39 -34.11 26.93
N TYR A 222 23.93 -35.30 27.17
CA TYR A 222 23.46 -36.21 28.20
C TYR A 222 24.50 -36.39 29.30
N GLY A 223 24.13 -36.17 30.56
CA GLY A 223 25.01 -36.44 31.70
C GLY A 223 24.28 -37.20 32.80
N VAL A 224 25.00 -38.00 33.59
CA VAL A 224 24.42 -38.85 34.63
C VAL A 224 24.75 -38.29 36.02
N THR A 225 23.74 -38.16 36.89
CA THR A 225 23.94 -37.87 38.31
C THR A 225 24.82 -38.94 38.97
N GLY A 226 25.47 -38.62 40.08
CA GLY A 226 26.27 -39.59 40.82
C GLY A 226 25.42 -40.72 41.42
N ASN A 227 26.11 -41.74 41.95
CA ASN A 227 25.52 -42.83 42.73
C ASN A 227 24.96 -42.37 44.10
N GLY A 228 24.98 -41.07 44.40
CA GLY A 228 24.81 -40.50 45.74
C GLY A 228 26.03 -40.75 46.64
N GLN A 229 26.04 -40.16 47.82
CA GLN A 229 27.08 -40.37 48.84
C GLN A 229 26.43 -40.56 50.23
N PRO A 230 27.11 -41.19 51.20
CA PRO A 230 26.68 -41.19 52.59
C PRO A 230 26.45 -39.76 53.11
N ALA A 231 25.50 -39.59 54.04
CA ALA A 231 25.28 -38.32 54.70
C ALA A 231 26.44 -38.03 55.67
N TRP A 232 27.47 -37.36 55.17
CA TRP A 232 28.70 -37.12 55.91
C TRP A 232 28.45 -36.33 57.19
N ASN A 233 28.94 -36.87 58.31
CA ASN A 233 28.94 -36.18 59.57
C ASN A 233 30.04 -35.10 59.56
N GLN A 234 29.63 -33.84 59.49
CA GLN A 234 30.55 -32.69 59.44
C GLN A 234 31.08 -32.26 60.81
N THR A 235 30.69 -32.95 61.88
CA THR A 235 31.25 -32.73 63.22
C THR A 235 32.62 -33.41 63.31
N PRO A 236 33.71 -32.68 63.61
CA PRO A 236 35.01 -33.30 63.84
C PRO A 236 34.95 -34.38 64.93
N GLY A 237 35.55 -35.54 64.69
CA GLY A 237 35.45 -36.74 65.52
C GLY A 237 34.14 -37.53 65.35
N GLY A 238 33.16 -36.99 64.62
CA GLY A 238 31.90 -37.65 64.30
C GLY A 238 32.09 -38.85 63.37
N LEU A 239 31.23 -39.84 63.51
CA LEU A 239 31.21 -41.04 62.66
C LEU A 239 30.12 -40.93 61.60
N THR A 240 30.44 -41.39 60.38
CA THR A 240 29.48 -41.58 59.28
C THR A 240 29.37 -43.07 58.97
N ASN A 241 28.18 -43.65 59.06
CA ASN A 241 27.97 -45.05 58.68
C ASN A 241 27.85 -45.18 57.15
N ASP A 242 28.57 -46.13 56.56
CA ASP A 242 28.62 -46.43 55.14
C ASP A 242 28.71 -47.95 54.95
N GLY A 243 27.60 -48.58 54.54
CA GLY A 243 27.56 -50.03 54.27
C GLY A 243 27.86 -50.91 55.50
N GLY A 244 27.56 -50.45 56.72
CA GLY A 244 27.86 -51.17 57.96
C GLY A 244 29.24 -50.87 58.57
N HIS A 245 30.06 -50.07 57.90
CA HIS A 245 31.36 -49.58 58.39
C HIS A 245 31.29 -48.08 58.72
N ASN A 246 32.21 -47.56 59.53
CA ASN A 246 32.19 -46.16 59.97
C ASN A 246 33.41 -45.39 59.44
N TRP A 247 33.16 -44.27 58.79
CA TRP A 247 34.14 -43.23 58.52
C TRP A 247 34.24 -42.29 59.72
N SER A 248 35.45 -41.81 60.02
CA SER A 248 35.66 -40.78 61.05
C SER A 248 36.00 -39.45 60.40
N ASN A 249 35.26 -38.39 60.73
CA ASN A 249 35.59 -37.05 60.28
C ASN A 249 36.77 -36.50 61.08
N TRP A 250 37.87 -36.18 60.40
CA TRP A 250 39.06 -35.63 61.05
C TRP A 250 39.07 -34.10 61.08
N GLY A 251 38.11 -33.43 60.45
CA GLY A 251 37.95 -31.99 60.48
C GLY A 251 38.21 -31.30 59.14
N PRO A 252 38.14 -29.96 59.12
CA PRO A 252 38.26 -29.19 57.89
C PRO A 252 39.70 -29.14 57.38
N ILE A 253 39.84 -29.14 56.07
CA ILE A 253 41.07 -28.92 55.31
C ILE A 253 41.17 -27.42 55.03
N VAL A 254 42.27 -26.80 55.45
CA VAL A 254 42.50 -25.36 55.26
C VAL A 254 43.81 -25.10 54.54
N ALA A 255 44.06 -23.86 54.11
CA ALA A 255 45.41 -23.46 53.71
C ALA A 255 46.28 -23.23 54.95
N TRP A 256 47.60 -23.42 54.83
CA TRP A 256 48.51 -23.05 55.90
C TRP A 256 48.46 -21.55 56.18
N THR A 257 48.40 -21.20 57.46
CA THR A 257 48.37 -19.81 57.96
C THR A 257 49.43 -19.64 59.06
N PRO A 258 50.20 -18.54 59.08
CA PRO A 258 51.22 -18.30 60.11
C PRO A 258 50.60 -18.09 61.49
N HIS A 259 51.35 -18.39 62.56
CA HIS A 259 50.95 -18.18 63.97
C HIS A 259 49.60 -18.81 64.37
N THR A 260 49.19 -19.86 63.68
CA THR A 260 47.87 -20.48 63.86
C THR A 260 47.99 -21.76 64.66
N VAL A 261 47.06 -21.99 65.57
CA VAL A 261 47.00 -23.22 66.37
C VAL A 261 46.39 -24.33 65.53
N TYR A 262 47.07 -25.48 65.46
CA TYR A 262 46.61 -26.69 64.82
C TYR A 262 46.48 -27.83 65.83
N ASN A 263 45.32 -28.48 65.85
CA ASN A 263 45.04 -29.62 66.71
C ASN A 263 45.75 -30.88 66.21
N ASN A 264 46.10 -31.80 67.10
CA ASN A 264 46.57 -33.13 66.70
C ASN A 264 45.47 -33.87 65.91
N ALA A 265 45.83 -34.50 64.79
CA ALA A 265 44.87 -35.20 63.94
C ALA A 265 44.12 -36.35 64.65
N SER A 266 44.72 -36.95 65.69
CA SER A 266 44.05 -37.96 66.54
C SER A 266 42.89 -37.40 67.39
N LEU A 267 42.82 -36.09 67.59
CA LEU A 267 41.74 -35.40 68.32
C LEU A 267 40.70 -34.78 67.38
N GLY A 268 40.99 -34.69 66.10
CA GLY A 268 40.19 -33.97 65.11
C GLY A 268 40.40 -32.45 65.11
N GLY A 269 40.37 -31.86 63.93
CA GLY A 269 40.49 -30.42 63.71
C GLY A 269 39.15 -29.72 63.70
N THR A 270 39.10 -28.49 64.22
CA THR A 270 37.94 -27.60 64.10
C THR A 270 38.26 -26.45 63.14
N LEU A 271 37.27 -25.64 62.75
CA LEU A 271 37.54 -24.43 61.95
C LEU A 271 38.44 -23.43 62.68
N ALA A 272 38.37 -23.37 64.01
CA ALA A 272 39.22 -22.50 64.81
C ALA A 272 40.65 -23.06 64.95
N ASN A 273 40.76 -24.37 65.17
CA ASN A 273 42.03 -25.08 65.32
C ASN A 273 42.07 -26.29 64.38
N PRO A 274 42.41 -26.10 63.09
CA PRO A 274 42.41 -27.18 62.10
C PRO A 274 43.53 -28.19 62.38
N CYS A 275 43.44 -29.39 61.84
CA CYS A 275 44.52 -30.40 61.98
C CYS A 275 45.09 -30.86 60.63
N ILE A 276 44.52 -30.36 59.53
CA ILE A 276 44.88 -30.70 58.17
C ILE A 276 45.04 -29.41 57.36
N ILE A 277 46.10 -29.35 56.56
CA ILE A 277 46.33 -28.29 55.60
C ILE A 277 46.43 -28.85 54.17
N TYR A 278 46.07 -28.03 53.19
CA TYR A 278 46.35 -28.24 51.76
C TYR A 278 47.47 -27.28 51.33
N ASP A 279 48.56 -27.83 50.79
CA ASP A 279 49.65 -27.04 50.22
C ASP A 279 49.44 -26.87 48.71
N PRO A 280 49.24 -25.64 48.21
CA PRO A 280 49.07 -25.40 46.78
C PRO A 280 50.32 -25.70 45.95
N ASN A 281 51.53 -25.68 46.54
CA ASN A 281 52.78 -25.90 45.80
C ASN A 281 53.01 -27.38 45.49
N THR A 282 52.87 -28.26 46.49
CA THR A 282 52.98 -29.72 46.31
C THR A 282 51.66 -30.37 45.89
N LYS A 283 50.54 -29.63 45.93
CA LYS A 283 49.17 -30.10 45.66
C LYS A 283 48.74 -31.29 46.54
N ALA A 284 49.17 -31.27 47.79
CA ALA A 284 48.97 -32.37 48.74
C ALA A 284 48.42 -31.90 50.09
N CYS A 285 47.74 -32.80 50.80
CA CYS A 285 47.28 -32.57 52.16
C CYS A 285 48.31 -33.06 53.19
N PHE A 286 48.53 -32.26 54.22
CA PHE A 286 49.38 -32.60 55.36
C PHE A 286 48.51 -32.59 56.61
N PHE A 287 48.71 -33.58 57.47
CA PHE A 287 48.07 -33.62 58.78
C PHE A 287 49.12 -33.47 59.86
N THR A 288 48.72 -32.93 61.00
CA THR A 288 49.62 -32.83 62.15
C THR A 288 49.52 -34.05 63.05
N ALA A 289 50.66 -34.70 63.26
CA ALA A 289 50.82 -35.79 64.22
C ALA A 289 51.95 -35.40 65.17
N THR A 290 51.60 -34.63 66.20
CA THR A 290 52.49 -34.28 67.31
C THR A 290 52.46 -35.42 68.33
N PRO A 291 53.49 -36.29 68.44
CA PRO A 291 53.43 -37.41 69.38
C PRO A 291 53.33 -36.88 70.82
N GLY A 292 52.24 -37.22 71.52
CA GLY A 292 52.05 -36.92 72.94
C GLY A 292 51.39 -35.57 73.31
N ASN A 293 51.03 -34.70 72.36
CA ASN A 293 50.42 -33.39 72.65
C ASN A 293 49.11 -33.15 71.87
N ASN A 294 48.20 -32.37 72.47
CA ASN A 294 46.88 -32.10 71.91
C ASN A 294 46.86 -31.06 70.76
N GLN A 295 47.82 -30.14 70.70
CA GLN A 295 47.88 -29.05 69.70
C GLN A 295 49.31 -28.47 69.54
N GLY A 296 49.58 -27.76 68.44
CA GLY A 296 50.81 -26.99 68.18
C GLY A 296 50.51 -25.69 67.41
N THR A 297 51.45 -24.75 67.33
CA THR A 297 51.27 -23.45 66.66
C THR A 297 52.29 -23.29 65.53
N SER A 298 51.84 -22.92 64.32
CA SER A 298 52.73 -22.69 63.18
C SER A 298 53.65 -21.49 63.37
N GLY A 299 54.78 -21.48 62.65
CA GLY A 299 55.71 -20.36 62.63
C GLY A 299 55.21 -19.14 61.87
N SER A 300 56.08 -18.13 61.74
CA SER A 300 55.82 -16.89 61.00
C SER A 300 56.01 -17.01 59.49
N SER A 301 56.67 -18.07 59.01
CA SER A 301 57.05 -18.26 57.61
C SER A 301 56.57 -19.60 57.07
N TYR A 302 56.14 -19.60 55.81
CA TYR A 302 55.65 -20.80 55.11
C TYR A 302 56.71 -21.92 55.13
N PRO A 303 56.42 -23.12 55.68
CA PRO A 303 57.37 -24.23 55.71
C PRO A 303 57.66 -24.77 54.31
N ASN A 304 58.88 -25.25 54.09
CA ASN A 304 59.21 -25.96 52.85
C ASN A 304 58.72 -27.41 52.94
N PHE A 305 57.47 -27.65 52.57
CA PHE A 305 56.84 -28.96 52.71
C PHE A 305 57.57 -30.07 51.93
N PRO A 306 57.83 -31.24 52.54
CA PRO A 306 58.47 -32.35 51.87
C PRO A 306 57.55 -32.98 50.80
N ASN A 307 58.15 -33.54 49.76
CA ASN A 307 57.44 -34.18 48.62
C ASN A 307 57.69 -35.70 48.49
N THR A 308 58.26 -36.33 49.52
CA THR A 308 58.60 -37.77 49.57
C THR A 308 57.78 -38.49 50.64
N ILE A 309 57.11 -39.59 50.27
CA ILE A 309 56.20 -40.37 51.14
C ILE A 309 56.82 -40.64 52.52
N GLY A 310 56.09 -40.34 53.59
CA GLY A 310 56.56 -40.51 54.98
C GLY A 310 57.48 -39.38 55.46
N GLY A 311 57.80 -38.43 54.59
CA GLY A 311 58.48 -37.18 54.94
C GLY A 311 57.67 -36.39 55.96
N ASN A 312 58.36 -35.75 56.90
CA ASN A 312 57.73 -34.89 57.88
C ASN A 312 58.58 -33.63 58.05
N ILE A 313 57.94 -32.54 58.45
CA ILE A 313 58.60 -31.27 58.74
C ILE A 313 58.04 -30.67 60.02
N HIS A 314 58.93 -30.11 60.82
CA HIS A 314 58.58 -29.32 61.99
C HIS A 314 58.36 -27.87 61.57
N ASP A 315 57.31 -27.24 62.10
CA ASP A 315 56.89 -25.88 61.83
C ASP A 315 56.64 -25.16 63.17
N PRO A 316 57.56 -24.29 63.62
CA PRO A 316 58.75 -23.78 62.93
C PRO A 316 59.87 -24.83 62.73
N SER A 317 60.67 -24.69 61.67
CA SER A 317 61.77 -25.61 61.35
C SER A 317 62.82 -25.69 62.47
N ASN A 318 63.26 -26.91 62.82
CA ASN A 318 64.28 -27.23 63.83
C ASN A 318 63.85 -27.11 65.30
N GLN A 319 62.55 -27.21 65.61
CA GLN A 319 62.06 -27.34 66.99
C GLN A 319 61.41 -28.72 67.22
N ASP A 320 62.13 -29.60 67.92
CA ASP A 320 61.62 -30.90 68.41
C ASP A 320 60.83 -30.79 69.72
N SER A 321 60.56 -29.58 70.20
CA SER A 321 59.87 -29.33 71.47
C SER A 321 58.78 -28.26 71.33
N PRO A 322 57.70 -28.33 72.13
CA PRO A 322 56.51 -27.49 71.98
C PRO A 322 56.83 -25.99 72.01
N PRO A 323 56.05 -25.14 71.32
CA PRO A 323 54.75 -25.43 70.68
C PRO A 323 54.81 -25.61 69.14
N ALA A 324 55.78 -26.34 68.58
CA ALA A 324 55.85 -26.55 67.13
C ALA A 324 54.81 -27.58 66.59
N VAL A 325 54.31 -27.36 65.37
CA VAL A 325 53.47 -28.31 64.62
C VAL A 325 54.36 -29.27 63.85
N LYS A 326 54.02 -30.57 63.85
CA LYS A 326 54.72 -31.58 63.04
C LYS A 326 53.84 -32.03 61.88
N TRP A 327 54.12 -31.52 60.70
CA TRP A 327 53.41 -31.85 59.46
C TRP A 327 53.93 -33.16 58.88
N TRP A 328 53.02 -34.10 58.65
CA TRP A 328 53.32 -35.37 58.00
C TRP A 328 52.83 -35.38 56.56
N TYR A 329 53.72 -35.76 55.66
CA TYR A 329 53.43 -35.96 54.26
C TYR A 329 53.03 -37.40 54.00
N LEU A 330 51.83 -37.56 53.44
CA LEU A 330 51.26 -38.86 53.15
C LEU A 330 51.68 -39.44 51.79
N GLY A 331 52.53 -38.75 51.03
CA GLY A 331 53.03 -39.23 49.74
C GLY A 331 52.30 -38.67 48.53
N ALA A 332 52.51 -39.27 47.35
CA ALA A 332 51.81 -38.97 46.09
C ALA A 332 50.30 -39.31 46.11
N LEU A 333 49.71 -39.34 47.30
CA LEU A 333 48.33 -38.95 47.53
C LEU A 333 48.16 -37.52 46.98
N LYS A 334 47.75 -37.49 45.71
CA LYS A 334 46.58 -36.71 45.30
C LYS A 334 45.71 -36.52 46.54
N VAL A 335 45.35 -35.28 46.83
CA VAL A 335 43.95 -34.95 47.15
C VAL A 335 43.11 -36.21 47.42
N PRO A 336 42.71 -36.49 48.68
CA PRO A 336 41.96 -37.71 48.97
C PRO A 336 40.82 -37.84 47.96
N PRO A 337 40.65 -38.99 47.30
CA PRO A 337 39.68 -39.08 46.21
C PRO A 337 38.28 -38.80 46.76
N PRO A 338 37.35 -38.29 45.93
CA PRO A 338 35.96 -38.28 46.32
C PRO A 338 35.49 -39.71 46.62
N TRP A 339 34.49 -39.85 47.48
CA TRP A 339 33.89 -41.14 47.79
C TRP A 339 33.42 -41.85 46.51
N THR A 340 33.74 -43.14 46.43
CA THR A 340 33.42 -44.03 45.31
C THR A 340 32.59 -45.20 45.85
N PRO A 341 31.44 -45.53 45.24
CA PRO A 341 30.58 -46.63 45.68
C PRO A 341 31.25 -47.98 45.44
N SER A 342 30.96 -48.96 46.31
CA SER A 342 31.47 -50.33 46.22
C SER A 342 32.99 -50.41 46.05
N HIS A 343 33.72 -49.46 46.63
CA HIS A 343 35.17 -49.32 46.51
C HIS A 343 35.86 -49.76 47.80
N SER A 344 36.97 -50.49 47.67
CA SER A 344 37.75 -50.96 48.81
C SER A 344 38.69 -49.85 49.30
N TYR A 345 38.48 -49.36 50.51
CA TYR A 345 39.31 -48.37 51.18
C TYR A 345 40.21 -49.02 52.23
N THR A 346 41.51 -48.72 52.21
CA THR A 346 42.49 -49.24 53.19
C THR A 346 42.38 -48.50 54.52
N THR A 347 42.88 -49.08 55.62
CA THR A 347 42.97 -48.35 56.90
C THR A 347 44.21 -47.47 56.90
N LEU A 348 44.10 -46.27 57.48
CA LEU A 348 45.25 -45.38 57.65
C LEU A 348 46.30 -46.04 58.58
N GLY A 349 47.56 -46.06 58.16
CA GLY A 349 48.67 -46.70 58.87
C GLY A 349 49.05 -48.10 58.36
N GLY A 350 48.36 -48.63 57.35
CA GLY A 350 48.77 -49.83 56.61
C GLY A 350 49.86 -49.52 55.58
N GLY A 351 50.58 -50.54 55.08
CA GLY A 351 51.70 -50.35 54.14
C GLY A 351 51.36 -49.61 52.84
N ASP A 352 50.08 -49.58 52.42
CA ASP A 352 49.56 -48.74 51.33
C ASP A 352 48.39 -47.87 51.82
N ASN A 353 48.64 -46.57 51.98
CA ASN A 353 47.68 -45.57 52.46
C ASN A 353 46.94 -44.83 51.33
N SER A 354 47.10 -45.27 50.08
CA SER A 354 46.61 -44.55 48.88
C SER A 354 45.08 -44.36 48.84
N PHE A 355 44.33 -45.14 49.63
CA PHE A 355 42.87 -45.10 49.71
C PHE A 355 42.38 -45.16 51.17
N SER A 356 43.04 -44.43 52.07
CA SER A 356 42.68 -44.45 53.51
C SER A 356 41.70 -43.36 53.95
N GLY A 357 41.30 -42.47 53.05
CA GLY A 357 40.33 -41.43 53.33
C GLY A 357 39.78 -40.78 52.06
N ILE A 358 38.70 -40.03 52.20
CA ILE A 358 38.00 -39.30 51.15
C ILE A 358 37.80 -37.84 51.56
N VAL A 359 37.65 -36.94 50.58
CA VAL A 359 37.18 -35.57 50.86
C VAL A 359 35.71 -35.38 50.49
N GLU A 360 35.04 -34.54 51.28
CA GLU A 360 33.68 -34.09 51.08
C GLU A 360 33.57 -32.61 51.46
N PRO A 361 32.64 -31.83 50.91
CA PRO A 361 31.66 -32.23 49.91
C PRO A 361 32.22 -32.33 48.48
N VAL A 362 33.42 -31.81 48.22
CA VAL A 362 34.03 -31.73 46.88
C VAL A 362 35.47 -32.20 46.86
N SER A 363 35.88 -32.67 45.68
CA SER A 363 37.26 -33.06 45.38
C SER A 363 38.20 -31.84 45.39
N LEU A 364 39.41 -32.00 45.95
CA LEU A 364 40.45 -30.96 45.88
C LEU A 364 41.30 -31.03 44.60
N VAL A 365 40.88 -31.79 43.57
CA VAL A 365 41.69 -32.02 42.34
C VAL A 365 42.05 -30.70 41.66
N ASN A 366 41.19 -29.68 41.81
CA ASN A 366 41.39 -28.32 41.29
C ASN A 366 41.92 -27.32 42.36
N GLY A 367 42.42 -27.82 43.48
CA GLY A 367 42.84 -27.02 44.64
C GLY A 367 41.79 -26.93 45.74
N LEU A 368 42.14 -26.29 46.85
CA LEU A 368 41.23 -26.03 47.97
C LEU A 368 40.20 -24.96 47.55
N PRO A 369 38.90 -25.28 47.52
CA PRO A 369 37.87 -24.31 47.15
C PRO A 369 37.73 -23.22 48.22
N SER A 370 37.46 -21.98 47.79
CA SER A 370 37.22 -20.83 48.67
C SER A 370 35.75 -20.64 49.04
N ASN A 371 34.83 -21.34 48.37
CA ASN A 371 33.39 -21.13 48.48
C ASN A 371 32.68 -22.09 49.46
N GLN A 372 33.38 -23.09 50.02
CA GLN A 372 32.85 -24.01 51.02
C GLN A 372 33.97 -24.72 51.79
N THR A 373 33.69 -25.10 53.03
CA THR A 373 34.62 -25.89 53.85
C THR A 373 34.66 -27.33 53.35
N VAL A 374 35.87 -27.87 53.14
CA VAL A 374 36.10 -29.28 52.78
C VAL A 374 36.56 -30.04 54.02
N PHE A 375 35.97 -31.20 54.27
CA PHE A 375 36.29 -32.09 55.37
C PHE A 375 37.00 -33.35 54.87
N TRP A 376 37.85 -33.93 55.73
CA TRP A 376 38.48 -35.22 55.48
C TRP A 376 37.80 -36.32 56.29
N GLN A 377 37.26 -37.32 55.60
CA GLN A 377 36.67 -38.53 56.20
C GLN A 377 37.66 -39.69 56.06
N ILE A 378 38.06 -40.31 57.16
CA ILE A 378 39.14 -41.31 57.19
C ILE A 378 38.64 -42.67 57.66
N ASN A 379 39.14 -43.73 57.04
CA ASN A 379 39.02 -45.08 57.56
C ASN A 379 40.12 -45.33 58.61
N ASN A 380 39.74 -45.27 59.89
CA ASN A 380 40.61 -45.56 61.03
C ASN A 380 40.14 -46.78 61.85
N THR A 381 39.43 -47.71 61.20
CA THR A 381 38.83 -48.87 61.89
C THR A 381 39.80 -50.03 62.10
N GLY A 382 41.05 -49.90 61.65
CA GLY A 382 42.08 -50.94 61.78
C GLY A 382 42.02 -52.03 60.72
N SER A 383 41.06 -51.98 59.79
CA SER A 383 40.94 -52.89 58.64
C SER A 383 40.45 -52.17 57.38
N SER A 384 40.81 -52.67 56.20
CA SER A 384 40.18 -52.24 54.95
C SER A 384 38.71 -52.62 54.91
N PHE A 385 37.85 -51.77 54.35
CA PHE A 385 36.44 -52.11 54.09
C PHE A 385 36.00 -51.67 52.70
N THR A 386 34.90 -52.23 52.21
CA THR A 386 34.26 -51.81 50.95
C THR A 386 33.12 -50.84 51.27
N SER A 387 33.15 -49.65 50.68
CA SER A 387 32.08 -48.65 50.82
C SER A 387 30.73 -49.19 50.33
N GLY A 388 29.63 -48.60 50.81
CA GLY A 388 28.28 -48.95 50.39
C GLY A 388 28.03 -48.74 48.89
N THR A 389 26.88 -49.21 48.41
CA THR A 389 26.52 -49.19 46.98
C THR A 389 26.01 -47.84 46.48
N GLY A 390 25.83 -46.84 47.34
CA GLY A 390 25.21 -45.55 47.02
C GLY A 390 24.50 -44.95 48.23
N GLY A 391 24.07 -43.68 48.13
CA GLY A 391 23.48 -42.94 49.24
C GLY A 391 22.65 -41.72 48.83
N THR A 392 22.48 -40.80 49.78
CA THR A 392 21.74 -39.53 49.62
C THR A 392 22.31 -38.65 48.51
N ALA A 393 21.53 -37.64 48.09
CA ALA A 393 21.93 -36.64 47.10
C ALA A 393 23.32 -36.03 47.39
N PRO A 394 24.03 -35.48 46.39
CA PRO A 394 25.27 -34.78 46.66
C PRO A 394 25.05 -33.69 47.71
N PRO A 395 26.07 -33.37 48.53
CA PRO A 395 25.98 -32.31 49.52
C PRO A 395 25.72 -30.96 48.82
N TRP A 396 24.45 -30.54 48.84
CA TRP A 396 23.98 -29.32 48.22
C TRP A 396 24.49 -28.10 48.99
N SER A 397 25.14 -27.18 48.29
CA SER A 397 25.44 -25.88 48.87
C SER A 397 24.15 -25.15 49.23
N THR A 398 24.11 -24.50 50.39
CA THR A 398 22.97 -23.67 50.84
C THR A 398 23.06 -22.22 50.39
N THR A 399 24.16 -21.81 49.76
CA THR A 399 24.42 -20.43 49.36
C THR A 399 23.93 -20.18 47.94
N LEU A 400 23.05 -19.18 47.77
CA LEU A 400 22.58 -18.71 46.46
C LEU A 400 23.75 -18.44 45.49
N GLY A 401 23.63 -18.89 44.25
CA GLY A 401 24.60 -18.66 43.17
C GLY A 401 25.81 -19.58 43.16
N THR A 402 25.93 -20.48 44.15
CA THR A 402 27.02 -21.47 44.17
C THR A 402 26.69 -22.71 43.35
N GLN A 403 27.73 -23.34 42.80
CA GLN A 403 27.60 -24.53 41.96
C GLN A 403 27.93 -25.80 42.75
N THR A 404 27.17 -26.87 42.52
CA THR A 404 27.41 -28.22 43.07
C THR A 404 27.71 -29.18 41.92
N THR A 405 28.88 -29.82 41.95
CA THR A 405 29.23 -30.88 41.00
C THR A 405 28.64 -32.21 41.43
N ASP A 406 27.91 -32.87 40.53
CA ASP A 406 27.24 -34.16 40.74
C ASP A 406 27.60 -35.13 39.61
N ASN A 407 28.73 -35.83 39.77
CA ASN A 407 29.34 -36.67 38.75
C ASN A 407 29.58 -35.92 37.43
N GLN A 408 28.74 -36.12 36.41
CA GLN A 408 28.86 -35.41 35.13
C GLN A 408 28.11 -34.08 35.13
N LEU A 409 27.25 -33.81 36.11
CA LEU A 409 26.38 -32.65 36.14
C LEU A 409 26.96 -31.50 36.99
N ILE A 410 26.63 -30.27 36.63
CA ILE A 410 26.83 -29.07 37.46
C ILE A 410 25.48 -28.44 37.71
N TRP A 411 25.14 -28.25 38.98
CA TRP A 411 23.91 -27.60 39.44
C TRP A 411 24.19 -26.23 40.03
N LEU A 412 23.38 -25.22 39.68
CA LEU A 412 23.43 -23.88 40.25
C LEU A 412 22.32 -23.70 41.29
N ASN A 413 22.67 -23.31 42.51
CA ASN A 413 21.70 -23.00 43.55
C ASN A 413 21.00 -21.66 43.28
N LEU A 414 19.68 -21.66 43.12
CA LEU A 414 18.82 -20.49 42.90
C LEU A 414 18.14 -19.96 44.18
N GLY A 415 18.48 -20.52 45.34
CA GLY A 415 17.94 -20.14 46.64
C GLY A 415 16.68 -20.92 47.01
N SER A 416 16.01 -20.48 48.08
CA SER A 416 14.85 -21.20 48.62
C SER A 416 13.69 -21.26 47.63
N GLY A 417 13.12 -22.45 47.45
CA GLY A 417 11.89 -22.65 46.66
C GLY A 417 10.61 -22.20 47.38
N THR A 418 10.72 -21.68 48.61
CA THR A 418 9.56 -21.23 49.40
C THR A 418 9.28 -19.76 49.16
N ARG A 419 8.06 -19.43 48.76
CA ARG A 419 7.62 -18.04 48.61
C ARG A 419 7.56 -17.30 49.95
N GLN A 420 8.18 -16.13 49.98
CA GLN A 420 8.02 -15.07 50.98
C GLN A 420 7.07 -13.95 50.48
N THR A 421 6.27 -13.39 51.40
CA THR A 421 5.39 -12.22 51.17
C THR A 421 6.19 -10.92 51.18
N THR A 422 5.75 -9.92 50.42
CA THR A 422 6.39 -8.58 50.38
C THR A 422 7.90 -8.65 50.12
N HIS A 423 8.32 -9.60 49.28
CA HIS A 423 9.72 -9.92 49.02
C HIS A 423 10.09 -9.58 47.58
N ASN A 424 11.32 -9.12 47.37
CA ASN A 424 11.85 -8.82 46.05
C ASN A 424 12.24 -10.10 45.31
N TYR A 425 11.68 -10.33 44.14
CA TYR A 425 12.07 -11.43 43.27
C TYR A 425 12.71 -10.93 41.98
N SER A 426 13.68 -11.69 41.49
CA SER A 426 14.49 -11.37 40.32
C SER A 426 14.08 -12.25 39.14
N GLN A 427 13.78 -11.62 38.00
CA GLN A 427 13.44 -12.34 36.77
C GLN A 427 14.63 -13.14 36.22
N TRP A 428 14.31 -14.18 35.46
CA TRP A 428 15.29 -14.84 34.60
C TRP A 428 15.83 -13.87 33.55
N THR A 429 17.15 -13.90 33.31
CA THR A 429 17.83 -13.04 32.33
C THR A 429 18.72 -13.81 31.36
N ALA A 430 19.46 -14.79 31.86
CA ALA A 430 20.34 -15.67 31.08
C ALA A 430 20.60 -16.97 31.84
N GLN A 431 20.99 -18.02 31.13
CA GLN A 431 21.47 -19.25 31.76
C GLN A 431 22.75 -18.99 32.56
N GLY A 432 22.83 -19.56 33.77
CA GLY A 432 23.97 -19.37 34.67
C GLY A 432 23.89 -18.11 35.54
N ALA A 433 22.95 -17.19 35.27
CA ALA A 433 22.59 -16.13 36.20
C ALA A 433 21.64 -16.65 37.29
N THR A 434 21.64 -16.01 38.46
CA THR A 434 20.66 -16.30 39.50
C THR A 434 19.33 -15.61 39.19
N PHE A 435 18.23 -16.32 39.41
CA PHE A 435 16.87 -15.84 39.23
C PHE A 435 15.94 -16.55 40.22
N SER A 436 14.76 -15.99 40.42
CA SER A 436 13.82 -16.49 41.40
C SER A 436 12.92 -17.58 40.84
N VAL A 437 12.84 -18.70 41.56
CA VAL A 437 11.91 -19.79 41.30
C VAL A 437 11.31 -20.23 42.63
N ILE A 438 10.00 -20.47 42.65
CA ILE A 438 9.31 -21.04 43.82
C ILE A 438 8.58 -22.32 43.42
N VAL A 439 8.22 -23.12 44.43
CA VAL A 439 7.27 -24.23 44.28
C VAL A 439 5.93 -23.78 44.85
N ASP A 440 4.89 -23.86 44.03
CA ASP A 440 3.55 -23.49 44.44
C ASP A 440 2.83 -24.57 45.26
N SER A 441 1.60 -24.26 45.68
CA SER A 441 0.74 -25.20 46.43
C SER A 441 0.29 -26.43 45.62
N ASN A 442 0.40 -26.39 44.29
CA ASN A 442 0.09 -27.49 43.38
C ASN A 442 1.34 -28.34 43.06
N ASN A 443 2.47 -28.08 43.70
CA ASN A 443 3.77 -28.69 43.42
C ASN A 443 4.33 -28.40 42.02
N ASN A 444 4.04 -27.24 41.43
CA ASN A 444 4.67 -26.79 40.20
C ASN A 444 5.75 -25.74 40.46
N TYR A 445 6.74 -25.72 39.59
CA TYR A 445 7.71 -24.64 39.51
C TYR A 445 7.08 -23.40 38.90
N GLN A 446 7.24 -22.28 39.60
CA GLN A 446 6.85 -20.95 39.14
C GLN A 446 8.12 -20.12 38.99
N VAL A 447 8.47 -19.80 37.75
CA VAL A 447 9.68 -19.03 37.41
C VAL A 447 9.33 -17.55 37.31
N CYS A 448 10.10 -16.69 37.96
CA CYS A 448 9.92 -15.25 37.85
C CYS A 448 10.33 -14.78 36.44
N THR A 449 9.38 -14.24 35.69
CA THR A 449 9.60 -13.67 34.34
C THR A 449 9.51 -12.15 34.33
N GLN A 450 9.05 -11.54 35.42
CA GLN A 450 9.10 -10.10 35.65
C GLN A 450 9.46 -9.81 37.11
N SER A 451 10.58 -9.10 37.31
CA SER A 451 11.05 -8.73 38.65
C SER A 451 10.04 -7.81 39.36
N GLY A 452 9.90 -7.97 40.67
CA GLY A 452 8.97 -7.16 41.45
C GLY A 452 8.94 -7.52 42.92
N VAL A 453 7.98 -6.93 43.64
CA VAL A 453 7.68 -7.22 45.04
C VAL A 453 6.44 -8.11 45.08
N SER A 454 6.53 -9.26 45.74
CA SER A 454 5.37 -10.15 45.92
C SER A 454 4.29 -9.52 46.78
N SER A 455 3.04 -9.93 46.57
CA SER A 455 1.92 -9.43 47.37
C SER A 455 2.05 -9.82 48.85
N SER A 456 1.30 -9.11 49.70
CA SER A 456 1.10 -9.49 51.11
C SER A 456 0.18 -10.69 51.28
N THR A 457 -0.48 -11.17 50.22
CA THR A 457 -1.35 -12.34 50.23
C THR A 457 -0.56 -13.59 50.62
N ALA A 458 -1.10 -14.37 51.57
CA ALA A 458 -0.52 -15.64 51.95
C ALA A 458 -0.46 -16.59 50.74
N THR A 459 0.59 -17.39 50.63
CA THR A 459 0.85 -18.25 49.46
C THR A 459 -0.32 -19.20 49.12
N ALA A 460 -1.01 -19.70 50.14
CA ALA A 460 -2.20 -20.57 49.98
C ALA A 460 -3.45 -19.82 49.48
N GLY A 461 -3.47 -18.49 49.58
CA GLY A 461 -4.55 -17.64 49.07
C GLY A 461 -4.33 -17.12 47.65
N ILE A 462 -3.19 -17.45 47.02
CA ILE A 462 -2.91 -17.14 45.62
C ILE A 462 -3.38 -18.32 44.78
N VAL A 463 -4.20 -18.05 43.76
CA VAL A 463 -4.59 -19.06 42.77
C VAL A 463 -3.46 -19.18 41.75
N TRP A 464 -2.70 -20.26 41.84
CA TRP A 464 -1.55 -20.51 40.97
C TRP A 464 -1.97 -21.18 39.67
N SER A 465 -1.46 -20.67 38.56
CA SER A 465 -1.58 -21.30 37.25
C SER A 465 -0.84 -22.63 37.21
N THR A 466 -1.52 -23.69 36.76
CA THR A 466 -1.00 -25.07 36.76
C THR A 466 -0.52 -25.56 35.40
N GLY A 467 -0.99 -24.95 34.31
CA GLY A 467 -0.56 -25.29 32.95
C GLY A 467 0.80 -24.70 32.59
N TYR A 468 1.59 -25.41 31.79
CA TYR A 468 2.85 -24.90 31.23
C TYR A 468 2.62 -23.58 30.48
N ASN A 469 3.52 -22.60 30.65
CA ASN A 469 3.46 -21.26 30.05
C ASN A 469 2.27 -20.38 30.52
N GLN A 470 1.47 -20.83 31.48
CA GLN A 470 0.44 -19.99 32.09
C GLN A 470 1.07 -19.11 33.19
N THR A 471 0.64 -17.85 33.27
CA THR A 471 1.21 -16.87 34.19
C THR A 471 0.34 -16.64 35.42
N THR A 472 0.94 -16.24 36.53
CA THR A 472 0.29 -15.80 37.76
C THR A 472 0.87 -14.45 38.17
N ILE A 473 0.02 -13.44 38.39
CA ILE A 473 0.45 -12.13 38.89
C ILE A 473 0.39 -12.14 40.41
N ASP A 474 1.50 -11.81 41.06
CA ASP A 474 1.64 -11.77 42.52
C ASP A 474 2.26 -10.42 42.95
N GLY A 475 1.42 -9.44 43.27
CA GLY A 475 1.88 -8.07 43.50
C GLY A 475 2.35 -7.44 42.18
N SER A 476 3.63 -7.06 42.10
CA SER A 476 4.26 -6.61 40.85
C SER A 476 5.13 -7.67 40.16
N VAL A 477 5.21 -8.88 40.73
CA VAL A 477 5.94 -10.02 40.16
C VAL A 477 5.03 -10.78 39.19
N VAL A 478 5.59 -11.22 38.06
CA VAL A 478 4.93 -12.19 37.18
C VAL A 478 5.66 -13.51 37.25
N TRP A 479 4.90 -14.54 37.59
CA TRP A 479 5.34 -15.93 37.66
C TRP A 479 4.84 -16.69 36.45
N THR A 480 5.69 -17.50 35.82
CA THR A 480 5.32 -18.42 34.75
C THR A 480 5.45 -19.86 35.24
N CYS A 481 4.39 -20.66 35.09
CA CYS A 481 4.40 -22.07 35.43
C CYS A 481 5.22 -22.86 34.41
N VAL A 482 6.22 -23.61 34.89
CA VAL A 482 7.06 -24.48 34.06
C VAL A 482 6.86 -25.97 34.40
N GLY A 483 5.73 -26.31 35.02
CA GLY A 483 5.33 -27.70 35.28
C GLY A 483 5.80 -28.27 36.62
N PRO A 484 5.63 -29.58 36.83
CA PRO A 484 5.72 -30.21 38.14
C PRO A 484 7.14 -30.23 38.71
N LYS A 485 7.24 -30.20 40.04
CA LYS A 485 8.50 -30.27 40.77
C LYS A 485 9.15 -31.63 40.61
N MET A 486 10.49 -31.63 40.53
CA MET A 486 11.32 -32.84 40.54
C MET A 486 12.23 -32.86 41.77
N THR A 487 12.62 -34.06 42.18
CA THR A 487 13.62 -34.29 43.22
C THR A 487 14.81 -35.03 42.64
N TRP A 488 15.97 -34.88 43.26
CA TRP A 488 17.17 -35.61 42.85
C TRP A 488 16.99 -37.14 42.94
N ALA A 489 17.61 -37.87 42.02
CA ALA A 489 17.71 -39.32 42.04
C ALA A 489 19.11 -39.76 41.58
N ALA A 490 19.63 -40.82 42.20
CA ALA A 490 20.94 -41.40 41.87
C ALA A 490 20.95 -41.99 40.45
N ASN A 491 22.12 -42.03 39.80
CA ASN A 491 22.37 -42.67 38.51
C ASN A 491 21.33 -42.35 37.42
N THR A 492 20.91 -41.10 37.39
CA THR A 492 19.85 -40.64 36.51
C THR A 492 20.46 -39.79 35.41
N GLN A 493 20.20 -40.16 34.15
CA GLN A 493 20.63 -39.39 32.98
C GLN A 493 19.75 -38.15 32.84
N TRP A 494 20.35 -37.00 32.57
CA TRP A 494 19.71 -35.70 32.33
C TRP A 494 20.11 -35.18 30.96
N TYR A 495 19.15 -34.57 30.28
CA TYR A 495 19.37 -33.85 29.04
C TYR A 495 19.57 -32.35 29.29
N LEU A 496 20.58 -31.77 28.65
CA LEU A 496 20.83 -30.33 28.59
C LEU A 496 20.67 -29.82 27.15
N PRO A 497 19.70 -28.92 26.87
CA PRO A 497 19.56 -28.32 25.55
C PRO A 497 20.83 -27.59 25.13
N SER A 498 21.19 -27.67 23.84
CA SER A 498 22.36 -27.00 23.27
C SER A 498 22.29 -25.47 23.37
N VAL A 499 21.07 -24.91 23.30
CA VAL A 499 20.81 -23.48 23.44
C VAL A 499 20.66 -23.02 24.90
N GLY A 500 20.60 -23.96 25.84
CA GLY A 500 20.36 -23.67 27.24
C GLY A 500 18.88 -23.69 27.66
N TRP A 501 18.62 -23.23 28.88
CA TRP A 501 17.28 -23.18 29.46
C TRP A 501 16.68 -21.79 29.41
N PHE A 502 15.41 -21.70 29.01
CA PHE A 502 14.63 -20.46 28.99
C PHE A 502 13.26 -20.69 29.66
N PRO A 503 12.68 -19.69 30.35
CA PRO A 503 11.27 -19.77 30.69
C PRO A 503 10.45 -19.62 29.40
N PRO A 504 9.31 -20.32 29.25
CA PRO A 504 8.40 -20.04 28.16
C PRO A 504 7.82 -18.63 28.34
N GLY A 505 7.65 -17.92 27.22
CA GLY A 505 7.16 -16.54 27.21
C GLY A 505 7.52 -15.79 25.93
N GLY A 506 6.63 -14.89 25.51
CA GLY A 506 6.81 -14.11 24.27
C GLY A 506 6.93 -15.03 23.05
N SER A 507 8.06 -14.96 22.36
CA SER A 507 8.38 -15.73 21.15
C SER A 507 8.98 -17.11 21.42
N ILE A 508 9.25 -17.46 22.69
CA ILE A 508 9.76 -18.76 23.13
C ILE A 508 8.56 -19.56 23.66
N SER A 509 8.03 -20.46 22.85
CA SER A 509 6.90 -21.30 23.27
C SER A 509 7.32 -22.42 24.22
N TYR A 510 8.53 -22.97 24.01
CA TYR A 510 9.11 -24.02 24.83
C TYR A 510 10.56 -23.64 25.15
N GLY A 511 10.87 -23.50 26.43
CA GLY A 511 12.23 -23.15 26.87
C GLY A 511 12.98 -24.30 27.53
N GLY A 512 12.37 -25.50 27.48
CA GLY A 512 12.89 -26.74 28.04
C GLY A 512 13.57 -27.64 27.04
N ALA A 513 13.53 -28.95 27.32
CA ALA A 513 14.02 -29.95 26.39
C ALA A 513 13.18 -29.96 25.11
N ILE A 514 13.88 -29.95 23.98
CA ILE A 514 13.29 -30.10 22.66
C ILE A 514 14.04 -31.22 21.96
N ILE A 515 13.31 -32.19 21.43
CA ILE A 515 13.87 -33.37 20.75
C ILE A 515 13.25 -33.55 19.35
N LEU A 516 13.95 -34.35 18.54
CA LEU A 516 13.43 -34.87 17.28
C LEU A 516 12.86 -36.28 17.51
N ASP A 517 11.60 -36.50 17.16
CA ASP A 517 10.96 -37.80 17.31
C ASP A 517 11.28 -38.75 16.13
N SER A 518 10.64 -39.92 16.10
CA SER A 518 10.84 -40.90 15.02
C SER A 518 10.12 -40.57 13.71
N ASN A 519 9.21 -39.59 13.72
CA ASN A 519 8.44 -39.13 12.56
C ASN A 519 9.06 -37.87 11.90
N ASN A 520 10.21 -37.41 12.42
CA ASN A 520 10.87 -36.14 12.08
C ASN A 520 10.07 -34.89 12.51
N ASP A 521 9.29 -35.02 13.56
CA ASP A 521 8.59 -33.95 14.22
C ASP A 521 9.33 -33.49 15.48
N VAL A 522 9.18 -32.22 15.80
CA VAL A 522 9.82 -31.55 16.93
C VAL A 522 8.89 -31.60 18.11
N GLU A 523 9.40 -32.10 19.23
CA GLU A 523 8.65 -32.31 20.46
C GLU A 523 9.24 -31.46 21.59
N GLY A 524 8.41 -30.64 22.23
CA GLY A 524 8.78 -29.81 23.36
C GLY A 524 8.26 -30.40 24.67
N VAL A 525 9.11 -30.52 25.68
CA VAL A 525 8.65 -30.97 27.00
C VAL A 525 7.82 -29.88 27.68
N VAL A 526 6.64 -30.24 28.16
CA VAL A 526 5.71 -29.35 28.90
C VAL A 526 5.51 -29.77 30.34
N ALA A 527 5.89 -31.00 30.70
CA ALA A 527 6.01 -31.45 32.08
C ALA A 527 7.33 -32.20 32.27
N SER A 528 8.16 -31.70 33.18
CA SER A 528 9.45 -32.31 33.50
C SER A 528 9.29 -33.74 34.02
N GLY A 529 10.12 -34.66 33.56
CA GLY A 529 10.13 -36.02 34.08
C GLY A 529 11.13 -36.95 33.42
N LYS A 530 11.22 -38.18 33.94
CA LYS A 530 12.05 -39.25 33.39
C LYS A 530 11.28 -40.02 32.31
N SER A 531 11.85 -40.11 31.12
CA SER A 531 11.31 -40.90 30.00
C SER A 531 11.25 -42.40 30.33
N GLY A 532 10.41 -43.13 29.59
CA GLY A 532 10.27 -44.57 29.70
C GLY A 532 11.50 -45.36 29.25
N GLY A 533 11.46 -46.68 29.44
CA GLY A 533 12.50 -47.60 28.95
C GLY A 533 12.48 -47.80 27.43
N SER A 534 11.41 -47.36 26.75
CA SER A 534 11.21 -47.40 25.30
C SER A 534 10.49 -46.12 24.87
N ALA A 535 10.67 -45.71 23.60
CA ALA A 535 10.03 -44.51 23.09
C ALA A 535 8.50 -44.60 23.22
N PRO A 536 7.81 -43.49 23.56
CA PRO A 536 6.35 -43.45 23.54
C PRO A 536 5.83 -43.57 22.10
N ALA A 537 4.52 -43.81 21.96
CA ALA A 537 3.88 -43.69 20.66
C ALA A 537 3.70 -42.21 20.32
N TRP A 538 4.52 -41.70 19.41
CA TRP A 538 4.46 -40.32 18.94
C TRP A 538 3.20 -40.06 18.10
N PRO A 539 2.71 -38.81 18.06
CA PRO A 539 1.62 -38.42 17.16
C PRO A 539 1.98 -38.76 15.72
N ALA A 540 1.01 -39.22 14.93
CA ALA A 540 1.26 -39.52 13.52
C ALA A 540 1.66 -38.24 12.76
N PHE A 541 2.49 -38.38 11.72
CA PHE A 541 2.86 -37.28 10.84
C PHE A 541 1.62 -36.48 10.38
N GLY A 542 1.68 -35.15 10.49
CA GLY A 542 0.56 -34.25 10.18
C GLY A 542 -0.45 -34.05 11.30
N SER A 543 -0.19 -34.57 12.50
CA SER A 543 -0.97 -34.24 13.71
C SER A 543 -0.89 -32.73 14.02
N ALA A 544 -1.92 -32.20 14.68
CA ALA A 544 -1.97 -30.78 15.02
C ALA A 544 -0.94 -30.43 16.11
N ALA A 545 -0.26 -29.29 15.95
CA ALA A 545 0.63 -28.74 16.98
C ALA A 545 -0.13 -28.58 18.32
N GLY A 546 0.55 -28.85 19.43
CA GLY A 546 -0.01 -28.91 20.78
C GLY A 546 -0.53 -30.29 21.20
N THR A 547 -0.56 -31.28 20.30
CA THR A 547 -0.90 -32.67 20.66
C THR A 547 0.10 -33.19 21.68
N GLN A 548 -0.40 -33.68 22.83
CA GLN A 548 0.45 -34.11 23.94
C GLN A 548 0.71 -35.62 23.95
N THR A 549 1.93 -35.99 24.31
CA THR A 549 2.36 -37.40 24.47
C THR A 549 2.91 -37.61 25.87
N THR A 550 2.29 -38.51 26.64
CA THR A 550 2.80 -38.92 27.95
C THR A 550 3.87 -40.00 27.79
N ASP A 551 5.08 -39.71 28.27
CA ASP A 551 6.26 -40.58 28.23
C ASP A 551 6.71 -40.89 29.65
N ASN A 552 6.07 -41.89 30.24
CA ASN A 552 6.23 -42.22 31.66
C ASN A 552 5.94 -41.01 32.57
N ALA A 553 6.97 -40.32 33.07
CA ALA A 553 6.81 -39.13 33.92
C ALA A 553 6.97 -37.81 33.15
N ALA A 554 7.55 -37.83 31.94
CA ALA A 554 7.65 -36.66 31.08
C ALA A 554 6.37 -36.50 30.24
N THR A 555 6.01 -35.25 29.92
CA THR A 555 4.95 -34.98 28.92
C THR A 555 5.50 -34.08 27.83
N TRP A 556 5.32 -34.51 26.59
CA TRP A 556 5.73 -33.83 25.37
C TRP A 556 4.54 -33.14 24.71
N SER A 557 4.82 -32.12 23.91
CA SER A 557 3.86 -31.40 23.09
C SER A 557 4.44 -31.21 21.70
N LEU A 558 3.71 -31.69 20.70
CA LEU A 558 4.09 -31.57 19.29
C LEU A 558 4.21 -30.09 18.92
N ILE A 559 5.40 -29.66 18.51
CA ILE A 559 5.64 -28.30 18.02
C ILE A 559 5.32 -28.23 16.53
N GLY A 560 5.81 -29.21 15.76
CA GLY A 560 5.63 -29.29 14.32
C GLY A 560 6.82 -29.95 13.61
N PRO A 561 6.83 -29.99 12.27
CA PRO A 561 7.87 -30.66 11.51
C PRO A 561 9.24 -30.02 11.70
N PHE A 562 10.28 -30.85 11.75
CA PHE A 562 11.65 -30.38 11.88
C PHE A 562 12.15 -29.68 10.62
N SER A 563 12.90 -28.60 10.82
CA SER A 563 13.62 -27.87 9.79
C SER A 563 15.00 -27.54 10.31
N THR A 564 16.03 -27.86 9.52
CA THR A 564 17.41 -27.45 9.78
C THR A 564 17.64 -25.97 9.50
N ALA A 565 16.77 -25.34 8.71
CA ALA A 565 16.80 -23.91 8.44
C ALA A 565 16.00 -23.15 9.50
N GLY A 566 16.49 -21.98 9.90
CA GLY A 566 15.87 -21.08 10.87
C GLY A 566 16.84 -19.97 11.29
N PHE A 567 16.33 -18.98 12.01
CA PHE A 567 17.11 -17.82 12.44
C PHE A 567 16.77 -17.41 13.87
N SER A 568 17.64 -16.60 14.48
CA SER A 568 17.49 -16.11 15.85
C SER A 568 17.26 -14.59 15.86
N TRP A 569 16.60 -14.11 16.92
CA TRP A 569 16.33 -12.70 17.15
C TRP A 569 16.33 -12.40 18.66
N THR A 570 16.53 -11.15 19.04
CA THR A 570 16.74 -10.74 20.43
C THR A 570 15.56 -9.95 21.00
N LYS A 571 14.90 -9.12 20.18
CA LYS A 571 13.85 -8.20 20.62
C LYS A 571 12.47 -8.57 20.08
N GLY A 572 12.41 -9.08 18.85
CA GLY A 572 11.17 -9.43 18.16
C GLY A 572 11.04 -8.70 16.82
N MET A 573 9.99 -9.00 16.06
CA MET A 573 9.80 -8.49 14.70
C MET A 573 8.30 -8.43 14.37
N SER A 574 7.94 -7.66 13.34
CA SER A 574 6.57 -7.62 12.84
C SER A 574 6.50 -7.98 11.36
N TYR A 575 5.38 -8.57 10.98
CA TYR A 575 5.07 -8.95 9.60
C TYR A 575 3.79 -8.28 9.13
N ALA A 576 3.76 -7.99 7.83
CA ALA A 576 2.55 -7.64 7.10
C ALA A 576 2.65 -8.19 5.68
N TYR A 577 1.58 -8.09 4.91
CA TYR A 577 1.59 -8.45 3.50
C TYR A 577 0.75 -7.49 2.67
N SER A 578 1.06 -7.40 1.39
CA SER A 578 0.29 -6.66 0.38
C SER A 578 -0.11 -7.59 -0.76
N TYR A 579 -1.17 -7.23 -1.48
CA TYR A 579 -1.54 -7.90 -2.72
C TYR A 579 -0.90 -7.19 -3.91
N THR A 580 -0.37 -7.97 -4.84
CA THR A 580 0.49 -7.45 -5.91
C THR A 580 0.06 -7.97 -7.27
N SER A 581 0.07 -7.07 -8.26
CA SER A 581 -0.06 -7.37 -9.69
C SER A 581 1.29 -7.15 -10.36
N ARG A 582 2.14 -8.17 -10.46
CA ARG A 582 3.52 -8.05 -10.95
C ARG A 582 3.60 -7.67 -12.42
N THR A 583 4.64 -6.92 -12.77
CA THR A 583 4.90 -6.58 -14.18
C THR A 583 5.45 -7.77 -14.96
N ALA A 584 5.32 -7.75 -16.29
CA ALA A 584 5.93 -8.77 -17.16
C ALA A 584 7.47 -8.86 -17.04
N THR A 585 8.12 -7.81 -16.54
CA THR A 585 9.58 -7.72 -16.35
C THR A 585 10.02 -7.98 -14.91
N ASP A 586 9.11 -8.42 -14.05
CA ASP A 586 9.42 -8.75 -12.65
C ASP A 586 10.53 -9.81 -12.54
N ILE A 587 11.44 -9.63 -11.57
CA ILE A 587 12.63 -10.48 -11.43
C ILE A 587 12.26 -11.93 -11.07
N TYR A 588 11.23 -12.13 -10.25
CA TYR A 588 10.82 -13.43 -9.74
C TYR A 588 10.05 -14.27 -10.76
N ASN A 589 9.86 -13.74 -11.97
CA ASN A 589 9.41 -14.53 -13.12
C ASN A 589 10.40 -15.64 -13.48
N THR A 590 11.70 -15.39 -13.24
CA THR A 590 12.77 -16.34 -13.59
C THR A 590 13.72 -16.64 -12.42
N THR A 591 13.74 -15.82 -11.38
CA THR A 591 14.52 -16.06 -10.17
C THR A 591 13.64 -16.57 -9.03
N THR A 592 14.22 -17.36 -8.14
CA THR A 592 13.53 -17.85 -6.95
C THR A 592 13.49 -16.75 -5.87
N PRO A 593 12.30 -16.36 -5.36
CA PRO A 593 12.19 -15.49 -4.20
C PRO A 593 12.85 -16.10 -2.96
N PRO A 594 13.35 -15.27 -2.01
CA PRO A 594 13.77 -15.77 -0.70
C PRO A 594 12.68 -16.61 -0.03
N ASP A 595 13.06 -17.67 0.69
CA ASP A 595 12.13 -18.53 1.45
C ASP A 595 11.00 -19.19 0.62
N TRP A 596 11.14 -19.23 -0.71
CA TRP A 596 10.19 -19.88 -1.61
C TRP A 596 10.89 -20.93 -2.49
N PRO A 597 10.26 -22.09 -2.83
CA PRO A 597 10.96 -23.22 -3.44
C PRO A 597 11.34 -23.08 -4.92
N GLY A 598 10.89 -22.04 -5.64
CA GLY A 598 11.23 -21.84 -7.05
C GLY A 598 10.74 -20.51 -7.64
N PRO A 599 11.02 -20.20 -8.91
CA PRO A 599 10.49 -19.00 -9.55
C PRO A 599 8.96 -18.98 -9.58
N LEU A 600 8.37 -17.80 -9.54
CA LEU A 600 6.91 -17.62 -9.57
C LEU A 600 6.31 -17.78 -10.97
N GLY A 601 7.16 -17.80 -12.00
CA GLY A 601 6.75 -17.95 -13.40
C GLY A 601 6.11 -16.69 -13.98
N THR A 602 5.57 -16.82 -15.19
CA THR A 602 4.96 -15.70 -15.91
C THR A 602 3.76 -15.15 -15.12
N PRO A 603 3.72 -13.84 -14.85
CA PRO A 603 2.62 -13.23 -14.12
C PRO A 603 1.35 -13.25 -14.97
N TYR A 604 0.20 -13.25 -14.29
CA TYR A 604 -1.12 -13.12 -14.90
C TYR A 604 -1.82 -11.89 -14.29
N GLY A 605 -3.05 -11.60 -14.73
CA GLY A 605 -3.79 -10.44 -14.21
C GLY A 605 -3.49 -9.15 -14.98
N ALA A 606 -3.49 -8.02 -14.27
CA ALA A 606 -3.40 -6.68 -14.87
C ALA A 606 -1.98 -6.26 -15.28
N LEU A 607 -0.96 -6.88 -14.70
CA LEU A 607 0.45 -6.66 -15.00
C LEU A 607 0.95 -5.22 -14.78
N THR A 608 0.34 -4.48 -13.85
CA THR A 608 0.60 -3.04 -13.70
C THR A 608 1.72 -2.67 -12.72
N GLY A 609 2.27 -3.64 -11.99
CA GLY A 609 3.24 -3.40 -10.91
C GLY A 609 2.61 -2.77 -9.66
N HIS A 610 1.29 -2.73 -9.55
CA HIS A 610 0.63 -2.17 -8.38
C HIS A 610 0.77 -3.12 -7.17
N ILE A 611 0.99 -2.53 -6.01
CA ILE A 611 1.13 -3.18 -4.71
C ILE A 611 0.17 -2.44 -3.77
N SER A 612 -0.81 -3.15 -3.21
CA SER A 612 -1.78 -2.54 -2.29
C SER A 612 -1.12 -2.04 -1.00
N THR A 613 -1.82 -1.19 -0.25
CA THR A 613 -1.49 -0.93 1.17
C THR A 613 -1.35 -2.27 1.91
N ALA A 614 -0.38 -2.33 2.83
CA ALA A 614 -0.09 -3.51 3.62
C ALA A 614 -1.19 -3.80 4.65
N SER A 615 -1.33 -5.08 4.99
CA SER A 615 -2.21 -5.57 6.04
C SER A 615 -1.89 -4.96 7.41
N PRO A 616 -2.80 -5.07 8.40
CA PRO A 616 -2.43 -4.85 9.79
C PRO A 616 -1.23 -5.72 10.21
N LEU A 617 -0.47 -5.22 11.19
CA LEU A 617 0.75 -5.87 11.67
C LEU A 617 0.45 -7.12 12.49
N ALA A 618 1.22 -8.18 12.26
CA ALA A 618 1.37 -9.29 13.20
C ALA A 618 2.74 -9.21 13.88
N THR A 619 2.77 -9.09 15.21
CA THR A 619 4.01 -8.81 15.96
C THR A 619 4.43 -9.98 16.83
N ILE A 620 5.68 -10.38 16.69
CA ILE A 620 6.41 -11.27 17.58
C ILE A 620 7.16 -10.42 18.61
N ARG A 621 7.05 -10.77 19.90
CA ARG A 621 7.71 -10.07 21.01
C ARG A 621 8.71 -10.97 21.73
N GLY A 622 9.82 -10.38 22.17
CA GLY A 622 10.88 -11.10 22.88
C GLY A 622 11.79 -11.88 21.93
N GLY A 623 13.00 -12.19 22.39
CA GLY A 623 14.00 -12.92 21.62
C GLY A 623 13.72 -14.42 21.54
N ASN A 624 14.19 -15.05 20.46
CA ASN A 624 14.19 -16.50 20.28
C ASN A 624 15.58 -16.94 19.80
N PRO A 625 16.20 -17.96 20.42
CA PRO A 625 17.55 -18.41 20.10
C PRO A 625 17.66 -19.15 18.75
N GLY A 626 16.55 -19.50 18.12
CA GLY A 626 16.53 -20.17 16.82
C GLY A 626 15.18 -20.82 16.54
N ALA A 627 14.46 -20.30 15.53
CA ALA A 627 13.19 -20.85 15.11
C ALA A 627 12.91 -20.59 13.62
N THR A 628 11.87 -21.24 13.11
CA THR A 628 11.21 -20.88 11.85
C THR A 628 9.91 -20.17 12.16
N VAL A 629 9.56 -19.17 11.34
CA VAL A 629 8.31 -18.44 11.46
C VAL A 629 7.42 -18.83 10.29
N THR A 630 6.32 -19.53 10.56
CA THR A 630 5.33 -19.86 9.55
C THR A 630 4.22 -18.82 9.54
N LEU A 631 4.03 -18.16 8.40
CA LEU A 631 2.95 -17.24 8.12
C LEU A 631 1.82 -17.98 7.40
N ARG A 632 0.59 -17.79 7.87
CA ARG A 632 -0.64 -18.16 7.15
C ARG A 632 -1.34 -16.90 6.69
N ILE A 633 -1.47 -16.73 5.39
CA ILE A 633 -1.89 -15.49 4.73
C ILE A 633 -3.14 -15.75 3.88
N PRO A 634 -4.24 -15.01 4.08
CA PRO A 634 -5.39 -15.04 3.17
C PRO A 634 -5.03 -14.55 1.76
N CYS A 635 -5.30 -15.38 0.75
CA CYS A 635 -5.11 -15.02 -0.67
C CYS A 635 -6.14 -13.99 -1.12
N SER A 636 -5.81 -13.13 -2.09
CA SER A 636 -6.79 -12.21 -2.68
C SER A 636 -7.76 -12.96 -3.59
N SER A 637 -9.03 -12.57 -3.54
CA SER A 637 -10.05 -13.00 -4.51
C SER A 637 -10.10 -12.14 -5.76
N ASP A 638 -9.33 -11.05 -5.82
CA ASP A 638 -9.27 -10.17 -6.99
C ASP A 638 -8.48 -10.87 -8.13
N PRO A 639 -9.09 -11.10 -9.30
CA PRO A 639 -8.43 -11.74 -10.43
C PRO A 639 -7.20 -10.99 -10.97
N GLN A 640 -7.02 -9.71 -10.64
CA GLN A 640 -5.84 -8.96 -11.05
C GLN A 640 -4.58 -9.29 -10.23
N VAL A 641 -4.74 -9.91 -9.06
CA VAL A 641 -3.65 -10.21 -8.11
C VAL A 641 -3.03 -11.57 -8.43
N ASP A 642 -1.75 -11.58 -8.77
CA ASP A 642 -0.99 -12.80 -9.04
C ASP A 642 -0.04 -13.20 -7.92
N THR A 643 0.39 -12.26 -7.07
CA THR A 643 1.27 -12.52 -5.94
C THR A 643 0.89 -11.77 -4.67
N ILE A 644 1.51 -12.20 -3.58
CA ILE A 644 1.47 -11.58 -2.26
C ILE A 644 2.89 -11.17 -1.92
N THR A 645 3.11 -9.89 -1.66
CA THR A 645 4.38 -9.35 -1.18
C THR A 645 4.38 -9.38 0.34
N ILE A 646 5.46 -9.89 0.95
CA ILE A 646 5.60 -10.04 2.40
C ILE A 646 6.59 -9.02 2.92
N TRP A 647 6.20 -8.36 3.99
CA TRP A 647 6.97 -7.33 4.66
C TRP A 647 7.38 -7.80 6.04
N ARG A 648 8.63 -7.51 6.43
CA ARG A 648 9.16 -7.82 7.77
C ARG A 648 9.97 -6.65 8.31
N THR A 649 9.91 -6.40 9.62
CA THR A 649 10.83 -5.48 10.29
C THR A 649 12.17 -6.16 10.61
N LEU A 650 13.25 -5.41 10.70
CA LEU A 650 14.47 -5.88 11.36
C LEU A 650 14.22 -6.19 12.85
N ASP A 651 15.10 -6.95 13.50
CA ASP A 651 15.00 -7.29 14.93
C ASP A 651 14.95 -6.04 15.83
N GLY A 652 13.80 -5.85 16.48
CA GLY A 652 13.49 -4.69 17.32
C GLY A 652 13.27 -3.38 16.55
N GLY A 653 13.16 -3.45 15.23
CA GLY A 653 12.81 -2.31 14.36
C GLY A 653 11.32 -2.03 14.32
N SER A 654 10.97 -0.90 13.69
CA SER A 654 9.57 -0.45 13.51
C SER A 654 9.15 -0.32 12.05
N THR A 655 10.11 -0.27 11.12
CA THR A 655 9.84 -0.09 9.68
C THR A 655 9.73 -1.45 9.00
N LEU A 656 8.67 -1.63 8.21
CA LEU A 656 8.46 -2.80 7.39
C LEU A 656 9.22 -2.69 6.07
N PHE A 657 10.04 -3.68 5.77
CA PHE A 657 10.82 -3.76 4.54
C PHE A 657 10.48 -5.03 3.77
N PHE A 658 10.79 -5.01 2.46
CA PHE A 658 10.51 -6.14 1.58
C PHE A 658 11.31 -7.38 2.02
N LEU A 659 10.60 -8.48 2.31
CA LEU A 659 11.20 -9.78 2.63
C LEU A 659 11.19 -10.69 1.39
N THR A 660 10.00 -11.00 0.86
CA THR A 660 9.83 -11.95 -0.24
C THR A 660 8.47 -11.80 -0.93
N GLU A 661 8.25 -12.54 -2.01
CA GLU A 661 6.96 -12.69 -2.69
C GLU A 661 6.58 -14.16 -2.84
N VAL A 662 5.27 -14.42 -2.75
CA VAL A 662 4.70 -15.74 -2.92
C VAL A 662 3.50 -15.69 -3.87
N PRO A 663 3.16 -16.79 -4.56
CA PRO A 663 2.05 -16.77 -5.50
C PRO A 663 0.72 -16.60 -4.77
N ASN A 664 -0.17 -15.81 -5.36
CA ASN A 664 -1.56 -15.72 -4.95
C ASN A 664 -2.34 -16.90 -5.55
N ILE A 665 -3.04 -17.64 -4.70
CA ILE A 665 -3.88 -18.77 -5.14
C ILE A 665 -5.29 -18.23 -5.36
N GLN A 666 -5.77 -18.32 -6.60
CA GLN A 666 -7.12 -17.88 -6.97
C GLN A 666 -8.20 -18.68 -6.21
N PRO A 667 -9.37 -18.08 -5.94
CA PRO A 667 -10.46 -18.76 -5.24
C PRO A 667 -10.88 -20.07 -5.92
N ILE A 668 -11.03 -21.14 -5.12
CA ILE A 668 -11.50 -22.45 -5.60
C ILE A 668 -12.95 -22.62 -5.14
N GLY A 669 -13.87 -22.77 -6.09
CA GLY A 669 -15.31 -22.89 -5.79
C GLY A 669 -15.90 -21.68 -5.06
N GLY A 670 -15.32 -20.48 -5.27
CA GLY A 670 -15.72 -19.24 -4.60
C GLY A 670 -15.15 -19.04 -3.19
N ASN A 671 -14.39 -20.00 -2.66
CA ASN A 671 -13.79 -19.88 -1.33
C ASN A 671 -12.38 -19.28 -1.41
N GLN A 672 -12.12 -18.26 -0.61
CA GLN A 672 -10.79 -17.68 -0.42
C GLN A 672 -9.81 -18.75 0.04
N GLN A 673 -8.63 -18.79 -0.58
CA GLN A 673 -7.57 -19.73 -0.23
C GLN A 673 -6.62 -19.11 0.80
N THR A 674 -5.75 -19.92 1.38
CA THR A 674 -4.70 -19.47 2.30
C THR A 674 -3.35 -19.90 1.76
N GLN A 675 -2.40 -18.97 1.72
CA GLN A 675 -1.01 -19.25 1.41
C GLN A 675 -0.21 -19.47 2.70
N ILE A 676 0.72 -20.44 2.66
CA ILE A 676 1.60 -20.75 3.78
C ILE A 676 3.03 -20.42 3.36
N VAL A 677 3.71 -19.61 4.16
CA VAL A 677 5.09 -19.18 3.92
C VAL A 677 5.90 -19.45 5.17
N THR A 678 7.10 -19.99 5.01
CA THR A 678 7.98 -20.28 6.15
C THR A 678 9.22 -19.42 6.01
N ASP A 679 9.30 -18.39 6.84
CA ASP A 679 10.46 -17.54 6.96
C ASP A 679 11.53 -18.23 7.80
N VAL A 680 12.69 -18.43 7.19
CA VAL A 680 13.87 -19.06 7.79
C VAL A 680 15.10 -18.17 7.68
N SER A 681 14.95 -16.95 7.17
CA SER A 681 16.05 -16.11 6.72
C SER A 681 16.44 -15.03 7.74
N PRO A 682 17.75 -14.81 7.99
CA PRO A 682 18.22 -13.71 8.85
C PRO A 682 17.97 -12.35 8.20
N ASP A 683 18.08 -11.28 8.99
CA ASP A 683 17.81 -9.90 8.55
C ASP A 683 18.64 -9.42 7.35
N THR A 684 19.78 -10.05 7.07
CA THR A 684 20.63 -9.71 5.90
C THR A 684 19.97 -9.97 4.55
N VAL A 685 18.87 -10.74 4.51
CA VAL A 685 18.12 -11.03 3.29
C VAL A 685 17.05 -9.96 3.01
N ILE A 686 16.63 -9.21 4.04
CA ILE A 686 15.61 -8.17 3.91
C ILE A 686 16.15 -7.04 3.02
N ASN A 687 15.34 -6.58 2.07
CA ASN A 687 15.68 -5.46 1.23
C ASN A 687 15.20 -4.14 1.86
N GLU A 688 16.11 -3.47 2.57
CA GLU A 688 15.86 -2.19 3.26
C GLU A 688 15.62 -1.00 2.30
N LEU A 689 15.84 -1.17 0.99
CA LEU A 689 15.58 -0.11 0.00
C LEU A 689 14.11 -0.01 -0.40
N ILE A 690 13.28 -0.99 -0.05
CA ILE A 690 11.86 -1.04 -0.40
C ILE A 690 11.04 -1.14 0.90
N SER A 691 10.30 -0.09 1.20
CA SER A 691 9.43 -0.02 2.38
C SER A 691 7.99 -0.40 2.04
N ALA A 692 7.28 -1.01 2.97
CA ALA A 692 5.87 -1.32 2.79
C ALA A 692 5.01 -0.04 2.68
N PRO A 693 4.04 0.02 1.75
CA PRO A 693 3.01 1.06 1.78
C PRO A 693 2.09 0.81 2.99
N ILE A 694 1.98 1.77 3.90
CA ILE A 694 1.18 1.67 5.13
C ILE A 694 0.25 2.87 5.24
N ASN A 695 -0.71 2.83 6.17
CA ASN A 695 -1.65 3.94 6.43
C ASN A 695 -2.37 4.41 5.15
N ASP A 696 -2.87 3.45 4.37
CA ASP A 696 -3.78 3.68 3.25
C ASP A 696 -3.16 4.38 2.02
N GLN A 697 -1.83 4.54 1.99
CA GLN A 697 -1.08 5.18 0.90
C GLN A 697 -1.34 4.62 -0.51
N ASN A 698 -1.66 3.33 -0.61
CA ASN A 698 -1.87 2.63 -1.87
C ASN A 698 -3.28 2.00 -1.95
N ASP A 699 -4.27 2.65 -1.34
CA ASP A 699 -5.66 2.21 -1.49
C ASP A 699 -6.18 2.53 -2.90
N PRO A 700 -7.22 1.81 -3.39
CA PRO A 700 -7.87 2.14 -4.66
C PRO A 700 -8.55 3.51 -4.60
N PRO A 701 -8.90 4.12 -5.76
CA PRO A 701 -9.65 5.37 -5.79
C PRO A 701 -10.95 5.28 -4.95
N PRO A 702 -11.39 6.40 -4.34
CA PRO A 702 -12.62 6.41 -3.56
C PRO A 702 -13.83 6.04 -4.42
N ALA A 703 -14.83 5.37 -3.81
CA ALA A 703 -16.04 4.96 -4.52
C ALA A 703 -16.73 6.15 -5.20
N GLY A 704 -17.10 5.98 -6.46
CA GLY A 704 -17.73 7.03 -7.28
C GLY A 704 -16.76 8.03 -7.93
N PHE A 705 -15.44 7.79 -7.85
CA PHE A 705 -14.43 8.65 -8.47
C PHE A 705 -14.60 8.80 -9.99
N LEU A 706 -14.62 10.04 -10.45
CA LEU A 706 -14.72 10.38 -11.88
C LEU A 706 -13.38 10.95 -12.38
N PRO A 707 -12.61 10.23 -13.22
CA PRO A 707 -11.33 10.73 -13.72
C PRO A 707 -11.49 11.80 -14.79
N MET A 708 -10.92 12.98 -14.57
CA MET A 708 -11.16 14.14 -15.43
C MET A 708 -9.92 14.65 -16.16
N ALA A 709 -8.74 14.51 -15.54
CA ALA A 709 -7.51 15.07 -16.09
C ALA A 709 -6.26 14.32 -15.61
N PHE A 710 -5.18 14.39 -16.39
CA PHE A 710 -3.84 13.98 -15.98
C PHE A 710 -2.91 15.20 -15.95
N HIS A 711 -2.35 15.51 -14.78
CA HIS A 711 -1.45 16.65 -14.59
C HIS A 711 -0.55 16.46 -13.37
N PHE A 712 0.65 17.04 -13.38
CA PHE A 712 1.69 16.80 -12.36
C PHE A 712 1.95 15.32 -12.07
N GLU A 713 1.94 14.49 -13.13
CA GLU A 713 2.12 13.03 -13.04
C GLU A 713 1.06 12.31 -12.18
N ARG A 714 -0.14 12.92 -12.07
CA ARG A 714 -1.27 12.40 -11.29
C ARG A 714 -2.55 12.39 -12.11
N ILE A 715 -3.42 11.44 -11.81
CA ILE A 715 -4.79 11.45 -12.29
C ILE A 715 -5.64 12.21 -11.28
N TRP A 716 -6.28 13.26 -11.75
CA TRP A 716 -7.18 14.12 -10.98
C TRP A 716 -8.62 13.80 -11.35
N GLY A 717 -9.47 13.76 -10.33
CA GLY A 717 -10.88 13.49 -10.49
C GLY A 717 -11.67 13.95 -9.28
N ALA A 718 -12.98 13.70 -9.28
CA ALA A 718 -13.83 14.17 -8.21
C ALA A 718 -14.90 13.15 -7.82
N VAL A 719 -15.38 13.29 -6.58
CA VAL A 719 -16.58 12.65 -6.04
C VAL A 719 -17.41 13.75 -5.37
N GLY A 720 -18.56 14.09 -5.97
CA GLY A 720 -19.39 15.19 -5.46
C GLY A 720 -18.61 16.51 -5.44
N ASN A 721 -18.41 17.08 -4.25
CA ASN A 721 -17.70 18.34 -4.03
C ASN A 721 -16.22 18.18 -3.64
N PHE A 722 -15.68 16.96 -3.67
CA PHE A 722 -14.29 16.66 -3.34
C PHE A 722 -13.49 16.35 -4.59
N VAL A 723 -12.31 16.97 -4.74
CA VAL A 723 -11.32 16.61 -5.75
C VAL A 723 -10.25 15.73 -5.10
N PHE A 724 -9.96 14.59 -5.71
CA PHE A 724 -8.89 13.68 -5.29
C PHE A 724 -7.82 13.58 -6.38
N ALA A 725 -6.61 13.18 -5.99
CA ALA A 725 -5.52 12.87 -6.90
C ALA A 725 -4.96 11.48 -6.63
N SER A 726 -4.44 10.83 -7.67
CA SER A 726 -3.59 9.65 -7.48
C SER A 726 -2.25 10.04 -6.83
N GLY A 727 -1.58 9.09 -6.20
CA GLY A 727 -0.36 9.27 -5.40
C GLY A 727 0.88 9.67 -6.20
N GLY A 728 0.90 9.49 -7.52
CA GLY A 728 1.84 10.19 -8.41
C GLY A 728 3.31 10.04 -7.98
N PRO A 729 4.14 11.11 -8.06
CA PRO A 729 5.55 11.05 -7.67
C PRO A 729 5.80 10.82 -6.17
N ASP A 730 4.78 10.90 -5.31
CA ASP A 730 4.93 10.68 -3.86
C ASP A 730 4.88 9.19 -3.50
N VAL A 731 4.48 8.31 -4.43
CA VAL A 731 4.40 6.86 -4.21
C VAL A 731 5.78 6.23 -4.34
N LEU A 732 6.30 5.72 -3.21
CA LEU A 732 7.61 5.07 -3.15
C LEU A 732 7.60 3.61 -3.63
N THR A 733 6.46 2.92 -3.51
CA THR A 733 6.35 1.47 -3.78
C THR A 733 4.98 1.19 -4.38
N GLY A 734 4.93 0.46 -5.49
CA GLY A 734 3.70 0.18 -6.24
C GLY A 734 3.51 1.11 -7.46
N ASN A 735 2.29 1.16 -8.00
CA ASN A 735 1.97 1.94 -9.19
C ASN A 735 1.32 3.29 -8.82
N PRO A 736 1.95 4.44 -9.16
CA PRO A 736 1.52 5.76 -8.74
C PRO A 736 0.17 6.23 -9.31
N ASN A 737 -0.29 5.64 -10.41
CA ASN A 737 -1.58 5.96 -11.03
C ASN A 737 -2.74 5.16 -10.44
N GLU A 738 -2.43 4.21 -9.56
CA GLU A 738 -3.40 3.29 -8.94
C GLU A 738 -3.44 3.40 -7.42
N SER A 739 -2.51 4.14 -6.83
CA SER A 739 -2.45 4.44 -5.40
C SER A 739 -3.20 5.72 -5.09
N PHE A 740 -4.11 5.69 -4.14
CA PHE A 740 -4.86 6.86 -3.66
C PHE A 740 -4.83 6.86 -2.13
N ASP A 741 -4.21 7.89 -1.56
CA ASP A 741 -4.34 8.15 -0.13
C ASP A 741 -5.70 8.82 0.11
N PRO A 742 -6.56 8.30 1.01
CA PRO A 742 -7.85 8.92 1.30
C PRO A 742 -7.73 10.33 1.92
N LEU A 743 -6.55 10.72 2.39
CA LEU A 743 -6.27 12.08 2.87
C LEU A 743 -5.92 13.07 1.75
N ASP A 744 -5.61 12.59 0.54
CA ASP A 744 -5.23 13.43 -0.60
C ASP A 744 -6.46 14.02 -1.31
N PHE A 745 -7.11 15.00 -0.67
CA PHE A 745 -8.30 15.66 -1.23
C PHE A 745 -8.37 17.18 -1.00
N PHE A 746 -9.16 17.84 -1.86
CA PHE A 746 -9.60 19.22 -1.69
C PHE A 746 -11.13 19.29 -1.68
N GLU A 747 -11.69 19.98 -0.70
CA GLU A 747 -13.13 20.20 -0.60
C GLU A 747 -13.53 21.55 -1.22
N PHE A 748 -14.60 21.54 -2.01
CA PHE A 748 -15.20 22.73 -2.61
C PHE A 748 -16.64 22.95 -2.13
N PRO A 749 -17.18 24.18 -2.21
CA PRO A 749 -18.54 24.48 -1.73
C PRO A 749 -19.68 23.86 -2.56
N SER A 750 -19.38 23.50 -3.81
CA SER A 750 -20.36 23.01 -4.80
C SER A 750 -19.80 21.79 -5.53
N PRO A 751 -20.65 20.90 -6.08
CA PRO A 751 -20.20 19.74 -6.83
C PRO A 751 -19.27 20.11 -7.99
N VAL A 752 -18.21 19.32 -8.16
CA VAL A 752 -17.21 19.48 -9.21
C VAL A 752 -17.73 18.83 -10.48
N VAL A 753 -17.76 19.59 -11.57
CA VAL A 753 -18.25 19.13 -12.88
C VAL A 753 -17.11 18.85 -13.83
N LYS A 754 -16.05 19.66 -13.83
CA LYS A 754 -14.90 19.48 -14.74
C LYS A 754 -13.61 20.01 -14.15
N ILE A 755 -12.52 19.31 -14.45
CA ILE A 755 -11.16 19.70 -14.10
C ILE A 755 -10.39 20.00 -15.38
N VAL A 756 -9.69 21.14 -15.41
CA VAL A 756 -8.95 21.64 -16.56
C VAL A 756 -7.51 21.95 -16.16
N PRO A 757 -6.52 21.17 -16.63
CA PRO A 757 -5.11 21.51 -16.47
C PRO A 757 -4.76 22.79 -17.24
N THR A 758 -3.93 23.62 -16.64
CA THR A 758 -3.32 24.81 -17.26
C THR A 758 -1.80 24.76 -17.09
N ALA A 759 -1.07 25.69 -17.69
CA ALA A 759 0.40 25.71 -17.58
C ALA A 759 0.92 25.98 -16.14
N THR A 760 0.11 26.58 -15.27
CA THR A 760 0.51 27.03 -13.92
C THR A 760 -0.18 26.26 -12.78
N GLY A 761 -1.19 25.45 -13.08
CA GLY A 761 -1.99 24.76 -12.08
C GLY A 761 -3.25 24.15 -12.69
N ILE A 762 -4.23 23.84 -11.85
CA ILE A 762 -5.46 23.15 -12.25
C ILE A 762 -6.67 24.03 -11.97
N LEU A 763 -7.54 24.23 -12.95
CA LEU A 763 -8.84 24.88 -12.76
C LEU A 763 -9.92 23.84 -12.47
N VAL A 764 -10.71 24.10 -11.43
CA VAL A 764 -11.79 23.26 -10.95
C VAL A 764 -13.10 24.01 -11.18
N PHE A 765 -13.90 23.52 -12.12
CA PHE A 765 -15.22 24.05 -12.44
C PHE A 765 -16.27 23.33 -11.60
N THR A 766 -16.94 24.08 -10.74
CA THR A 766 -18.07 23.60 -9.95
C THR A 766 -19.39 24.04 -10.59
N THR A 767 -20.52 23.58 -10.05
CA THR A 767 -21.84 24.01 -10.53
C THR A 767 -22.12 25.50 -10.37
N SER A 768 -21.37 26.23 -9.54
CA SER A 768 -21.57 27.66 -9.27
C SER A 768 -20.35 28.55 -9.53
N ASP A 769 -19.14 28.04 -9.32
CA ASP A 769 -17.91 28.84 -9.26
C ASP A 769 -16.71 28.12 -9.90
N VAL A 770 -15.68 28.89 -10.27
CA VAL A 770 -14.38 28.37 -10.73
C VAL A 770 -13.31 28.59 -9.66
N TYR A 771 -12.65 27.51 -9.25
CA TYR A 771 -11.50 27.52 -8.36
C TYR A 771 -10.23 27.10 -9.10
N GLY A 772 -9.08 27.36 -8.50
CA GLY A 772 -7.77 26.88 -8.94
C GLY A 772 -7.09 26.10 -7.83
N ILE A 773 -6.54 24.93 -8.15
CA ILE A 773 -5.56 24.22 -7.32
C ILE A 773 -4.18 24.61 -7.85
N LEU A 774 -3.40 25.30 -7.02
CA LEU A 774 -2.09 25.87 -7.36
C LEU A 774 -1.01 25.25 -6.46
N GLY A 775 0.26 25.35 -6.84
CA GLY A 775 1.38 24.76 -6.09
C GLY A 775 1.92 23.48 -6.74
N GLY A 776 2.43 22.54 -5.94
CA GLY A 776 3.00 21.27 -6.42
C GLY A 776 4.53 21.27 -6.59
N PRO A 777 5.13 20.12 -6.97
CA PRO A 777 4.45 18.88 -7.40
C PRO A 777 4.13 17.86 -6.29
N ILE A 778 4.64 18.06 -5.06
CA ILE A 778 4.32 17.23 -3.88
C ILE A 778 2.89 17.55 -3.42
N PHE A 779 2.08 16.55 -3.07
CA PHE A 779 0.65 16.75 -2.81
C PHE A 779 0.38 17.84 -1.75
N ASP A 780 1.07 17.76 -0.60
CA ASP A 780 0.94 18.71 0.53
C ASP A 780 1.24 20.18 0.20
N THR A 781 1.88 20.44 -0.95
CA THR A 781 2.20 21.81 -1.38
C THR A 781 1.13 22.44 -2.26
N PHE A 782 0.11 21.67 -2.66
CA PHE A 782 -1.04 22.19 -3.40
C PHE A 782 -2.01 22.93 -2.47
N PHE A 783 -2.65 23.98 -2.97
CA PHE A 783 -3.66 24.72 -2.24
C PHE A 783 -4.78 25.21 -3.17
N PRO A 784 -6.05 25.20 -2.71
CA PRO A 784 -7.19 25.71 -3.48
C PRO A 784 -7.33 27.23 -3.32
N SER A 785 -7.74 27.93 -4.38
CA SER A 785 -7.99 29.36 -4.39
C SER A 785 -9.13 29.73 -5.34
N PRO A 786 -10.07 30.62 -4.98
CA PRO A 786 -11.14 31.05 -5.87
C PRO A 786 -10.59 31.88 -7.03
N MET A 787 -10.95 31.52 -8.27
CA MET A 787 -10.49 32.20 -9.48
C MET A 787 -11.57 33.09 -10.09
N VAL A 788 -12.74 32.52 -10.39
CA VAL A 788 -13.88 33.24 -11.00
C VAL A 788 -15.16 32.87 -10.27
N PRO A 789 -15.51 33.58 -9.18
CA PRO A 789 -16.78 33.37 -8.48
C PRO A 789 -17.99 33.75 -9.34
N GLY A 790 -19.09 33.03 -9.17
CA GLY A 790 -20.37 33.25 -9.85
C GLY A 790 -20.45 32.75 -11.29
N VAL A 791 -19.46 31.96 -11.74
CA VAL A 791 -19.46 31.31 -13.06
C VAL A 791 -19.38 29.80 -12.87
N GLY A 792 -20.51 29.13 -13.06
CA GLY A 792 -20.63 27.67 -12.90
C GLY A 792 -20.77 26.91 -14.21
N LEU A 793 -20.59 25.60 -14.15
CA LEU A 793 -20.76 24.65 -15.25
C LEU A 793 -21.71 23.52 -14.82
N THR A 794 -22.74 23.20 -15.61
CA THR A 794 -23.74 22.16 -15.26
C THR A 794 -23.57 20.85 -16.01
N HIS A 795 -22.77 20.82 -17.08
CA HIS A 795 -22.55 19.62 -17.90
C HIS A 795 -21.06 19.53 -18.31
N PHE A 796 -20.45 18.35 -18.26
CA PHE A 796 -19.01 18.20 -18.54
C PHE A 796 -18.66 18.61 -19.98
N GLN A 797 -19.54 18.33 -20.95
CA GLN A 797 -19.28 18.65 -22.35
C GLN A 797 -19.66 20.11 -22.69
N ALA A 798 -20.17 20.91 -21.74
CA ALA A 798 -20.51 22.30 -21.97
C ALA A 798 -19.28 23.25 -21.96
N LEU A 799 -18.06 22.69 -22.00
CA LEU A 799 -16.80 23.42 -22.01
C LEU A 799 -15.77 22.71 -22.90
N ASP A 800 -15.04 23.48 -23.71
CA ASP A 800 -13.87 22.98 -24.46
C ASP A 800 -12.73 24.01 -24.44
N ILE A 801 -11.52 23.57 -24.73
CA ILE A 801 -10.29 24.35 -24.57
C ILE A 801 -9.52 24.34 -25.88
N HIS A 802 -9.09 25.52 -26.31
CA HIS A 802 -8.20 25.64 -27.45
C HIS A 802 -7.20 26.78 -27.25
N GLY A 803 -5.91 26.51 -27.49
CA GLY A 803 -4.86 27.53 -27.38
C GLY A 803 -4.70 28.17 -26.00
N GLY A 804 -5.16 27.50 -24.94
CA GLY A 804 -5.19 28.03 -23.56
C GLY A 804 -6.42 28.86 -23.21
N VAL A 805 -7.29 29.15 -24.18
CA VAL A 805 -8.57 29.82 -23.95
C VAL A 805 -9.66 28.77 -23.74
N ILE A 806 -10.48 28.99 -22.72
CA ILE A 806 -11.59 28.14 -22.35
C ILE A 806 -12.86 28.73 -22.95
N TYR A 807 -13.62 27.93 -23.71
CA TYR A 807 -14.93 28.30 -24.21
C TYR A 807 -15.98 27.49 -23.47
N MET A 808 -16.92 28.16 -22.83
CA MET A 808 -17.90 27.48 -21.97
C MET A 808 -19.30 28.06 -22.10
N PHE A 809 -20.27 27.16 -21.97
CA PHE A 809 -21.67 27.49 -21.77
C PHE A 809 -21.98 27.38 -20.28
N THR A 810 -22.23 28.52 -19.63
CA THR A 810 -22.38 28.60 -18.18
C THR A 810 -23.70 28.00 -17.70
N ALA A 811 -23.77 27.71 -16.39
CA ALA A 811 -25.00 27.31 -15.71
C ALA A 811 -26.16 28.29 -15.97
N ASP A 812 -25.86 29.60 -16.06
CA ASP A 812 -26.79 30.69 -16.35
C ASP A 812 -27.13 30.87 -17.84
N ARG A 813 -26.83 29.86 -18.67
CA ARG A 813 -27.12 29.82 -20.11
C ARG A 813 -26.45 30.93 -20.91
N GLN A 814 -25.23 31.30 -20.51
CA GLN A 814 -24.42 32.27 -21.24
C GLN A 814 -23.24 31.58 -21.91
N PHE A 815 -22.94 31.94 -23.15
CA PHE A 815 -21.71 31.50 -23.79
C PHE A 815 -20.61 32.55 -23.61
N ILE A 816 -19.53 32.14 -22.96
CA ILE A 816 -18.38 32.99 -22.61
C ILE A 816 -17.07 32.34 -23.05
N SER A 817 -16.06 33.17 -23.29
CA SER A 817 -14.67 32.74 -23.27
C SER A 817 -14.03 33.16 -21.96
N LEU A 818 -13.13 32.33 -21.45
CA LEU A 818 -12.33 32.57 -20.25
C LEU A 818 -10.87 32.36 -20.61
N ASP A 819 -10.10 33.43 -20.55
CA ASP A 819 -8.64 33.37 -20.54
C ASP A 819 -8.18 33.39 -19.08
N PRO A 820 -7.46 32.37 -18.58
CA PRO A 820 -6.97 32.33 -17.20
C PRO A 820 -6.16 33.57 -16.80
N SER A 821 -5.54 34.26 -17.77
CA SER A 821 -4.77 35.50 -17.58
C SER A 821 -5.54 36.77 -17.96
N GLY A 822 -6.48 36.68 -18.90
CA GLY A 822 -7.22 37.80 -19.48
C GLY A 822 -8.63 38.02 -18.92
N GLY A 823 -9.14 37.09 -18.10
CA GLY A 823 -10.49 37.11 -17.54
C GLY A 823 -11.57 36.58 -18.49
N ALA A 824 -12.84 36.80 -18.14
CA ALA A 824 -13.99 36.31 -18.89
C ALA A 824 -14.55 37.37 -19.87
N GLN A 825 -14.96 36.94 -21.06
CA GLN A 825 -15.58 37.75 -22.10
C GLN A 825 -16.85 37.07 -22.62
N ARG A 826 -17.92 37.85 -22.85
CA ARG A 826 -19.20 37.31 -23.32
C ARG A 826 -19.25 37.22 -24.84
N MET A 827 -18.98 36.03 -25.38
CA MET A 827 -19.00 35.74 -26.82
C MET A 827 -20.43 35.54 -27.36
N GLY A 828 -21.35 35.02 -26.54
CA GLY A 828 -22.74 34.73 -26.93
C GLY A 828 -23.67 35.95 -27.06
N GLY A 829 -23.17 37.17 -26.83
CA GLY A 829 -23.98 38.41 -26.83
C GLY A 829 -24.90 38.60 -28.06
N PRO A 830 -24.40 38.42 -29.30
CA PRO A 830 -25.18 38.60 -30.53
C PRO A 830 -26.43 37.72 -30.67
N ILE A 831 -26.42 36.54 -30.05
CA ILE A 831 -27.50 35.55 -30.15
C ILE A 831 -27.99 35.07 -28.78
N ALA A 832 -27.83 35.90 -27.75
CA ALA A 832 -28.14 35.53 -26.36
C ALA A 832 -29.59 35.06 -26.17
N ASN A 833 -30.55 35.68 -26.87
CA ASN A 833 -31.97 35.30 -26.87
C ASN A 833 -32.27 33.95 -27.54
N LYS A 834 -31.31 33.39 -28.30
CA LYS A 834 -31.42 32.02 -28.84
C LYS A 834 -30.78 31.03 -27.88
N LEU A 835 -29.60 31.38 -27.37
CA LEU A 835 -28.84 30.56 -26.43
C LEU A 835 -29.55 30.37 -25.08
N GLU A 836 -30.34 31.34 -24.61
CA GLU A 836 -31.11 31.20 -23.36
C GLU A 836 -32.15 30.06 -23.38
N ASN A 837 -32.53 29.58 -24.58
CA ASN A 837 -33.45 28.47 -24.76
C ASN A 837 -32.75 27.10 -24.71
N PHE A 838 -31.41 27.07 -24.72
CA PHE A 838 -30.68 25.81 -24.59
C PHE A 838 -30.69 25.38 -23.13
N ASP A 839 -30.90 24.09 -22.90
CA ASP A 839 -30.81 23.48 -21.57
C ASP A 839 -29.34 23.30 -21.21
N SER A 840 -28.85 24.03 -20.21
CA SER A 840 -27.43 23.97 -19.81
C SER A 840 -26.98 22.57 -19.35
N THR A 841 -27.91 21.68 -18.99
CA THR A 841 -27.61 20.29 -18.62
C THR A 841 -27.39 19.35 -19.81
N LEU A 842 -27.71 19.79 -21.04
CA LEU A 842 -27.64 18.99 -22.28
C LEU A 842 -26.77 19.64 -23.37
N VAL A 843 -26.10 20.76 -23.07
CA VAL A 843 -25.31 21.50 -24.06
C VAL A 843 -23.93 20.90 -24.25
N TYR A 844 -23.53 20.85 -25.52
CA TYR A 844 -22.19 20.44 -25.94
C TYR A 844 -21.48 21.65 -26.55
N VAL A 845 -20.30 21.97 -26.05
CA VAL A 845 -19.39 22.97 -26.62
C VAL A 845 -18.17 22.22 -27.12
N THR A 846 -17.77 22.48 -28.37
CA THR A 846 -16.50 21.96 -28.87
C THR A 846 -15.85 22.93 -29.84
N VAL A 847 -14.53 23.02 -29.79
CA VAL A 847 -13.70 23.74 -30.75
C VAL A 847 -13.19 22.76 -31.78
N HIS A 848 -13.52 23.00 -33.05
CA HIS A 848 -13.03 22.20 -34.16
C HIS A 848 -12.01 22.98 -34.97
N GLU A 849 -10.87 22.34 -35.25
CA GLU A 849 -9.83 22.88 -36.11
C GLU A 849 -9.35 21.84 -37.11
N ARG A 850 -9.69 22.04 -38.39
CA ARG A 850 -9.21 21.20 -39.49
C ARG A 850 -9.06 22.01 -40.77
N GLY A 851 -7.92 22.68 -40.90
CA GLY A 851 -7.65 23.53 -42.06
C GLY A 851 -8.66 24.67 -42.16
N ASN A 852 -9.40 24.75 -43.28
CA ASN A 852 -10.40 25.81 -43.50
C ASN A 852 -11.75 25.55 -42.80
N ASP A 853 -11.97 24.36 -42.24
CA ASP A 853 -13.11 24.09 -41.35
C ASP A 853 -12.63 24.29 -39.91
N ASN A 854 -12.75 25.53 -39.44
CA ASN A 854 -12.39 25.93 -38.09
C ASN A 854 -13.52 26.76 -37.49
N ALA A 855 -14.02 26.35 -36.32
CA ALA A 855 -15.06 27.06 -35.58
C ALA A 855 -15.31 26.43 -34.21
N ILE A 856 -16.04 27.18 -33.39
CA ILE A 856 -16.64 26.68 -32.15
C ILE A 856 -18.09 26.27 -32.46
N TYR A 857 -18.47 25.10 -32.00
CA TYR A 857 -19.81 24.53 -32.17
C TYR A 857 -20.51 24.44 -30.81
N ILE A 858 -21.76 24.89 -30.76
CA ILE A 858 -22.62 24.79 -29.58
C ILE A 858 -23.85 23.97 -29.96
N GLY A 859 -23.83 22.69 -29.59
CA GLY A 859 -24.92 21.74 -29.78
C GLY A 859 -25.92 21.81 -28.63
N ASN A 860 -27.21 21.66 -28.95
CA ASN A 860 -28.29 21.66 -27.95
C ASN A 860 -28.64 20.27 -27.39
N GLY A 861 -27.90 19.23 -27.74
CA GLY A 861 -28.16 17.86 -27.30
C GLY A 861 -29.44 17.22 -27.85
N SER A 862 -30.12 17.86 -28.82
CA SER A 862 -31.34 17.31 -29.42
C SER A 862 -31.44 17.47 -30.94
N THR A 863 -31.38 18.69 -31.48
CA THR A 863 -31.73 18.96 -32.89
C THR A 863 -30.57 19.43 -33.74
N GLY A 864 -29.58 20.11 -33.15
CA GLY A 864 -28.48 20.69 -33.92
C GLY A 864 -27.63 21.71 -33.17
N TRP A 865 -26.90 22.54 -33.93
CA TRP A 865 -25.88 23.43 -33.36
C TRP A 865 -25.88 24.85 -33.93
N TYR A 866 -25.32 25.78 -33.16
CA TYR A 866 -24.78 27.03 -33.67
C TYR A 866 -23.29 26.90 -33.94
N ARG A 867 -22.82 27.54 -35.02
CA ARG A 867 -21.40 27.65 -35.36
C ARG A 867 -20.94 29.10 -35.17
N LEU A 868 -19.84 29.29 -34.45
CA LEU A 868 -19.16 30.56 -34.23
C LEU A 868 -17.75 30.47 -34.77
N ASN A 869 -17.36 31.40 -35.65
CA ASN A 869 -15.96 31.67 -35.89
C ASN A 869 -15.50 32.77 -34.90
N PRO A 870 -14.60 32.48 -33.95
CA PRO A 870 -14.19 33.47 -32.95
C PRO A 870 -13.38 34.63 -33.55
N SER A 871 -12.69 34.41 -34.67
CA SER A 871 -11.81 35.39 -35.30
C SER A 871 -11.85 35.29 -36.83
N GLN A 872 -12.92 35.83 -37.42
CA GLN A 872 -13.12 35.82 -38.86
C GLN A 872 -12.12 36.74 -39.59
N PHE A 873 -11.35 36.21 -40.55
CA PHE A 873 -10.46 37.01 -41.40
C PHE A 873 -11.25 37.83 -42.43
N PRO A 874 -10.89 39.11 -42.73
CA PRO A 874 -9.71 39.86 -42.27
C PRO A 874 -9.94 40.74 -41.02
N ASN A 875 -11.17 40.91 -40.56
CA ASN A 875 -11.49 41.90 -39.52
C ASN A 875 -11.23 41.41 -38.08
N GLY A 876 -11.00 40.11 -37.88
CA GLY A 876 -10.73 39.52 -36.57
C GLY A 876 -11.93 39.52 -35.61
N THR A 877 -13.14 39.74 -36.12
CA THR A 877 -14.38 39.79 -35.33
C THR A 877 -15.02 38.41 -35.20
N GLN A 878 -15.77 38.21 -34.11
CA GLN A 878 -16.58 37.00 -33.95
C GLN A 878 -17.78 37.01 -34.92
N VAL A 879 -18.06 35.88 -35.55
CA VAL A 879 -19.14 35.75 -36.53
C VAL A 879 -19.95 34.48 -36.27
N TRP A 880 -21.26 34.67 -36.06
CA TRP A 880 -22.22 33.59 -35.86
C TRP A 880 -22.89 33.17 -37.17
N SER A 881 -23.03 31.87 -37.37
CA SER A 881 -23.81 31.28 -38.47
C SER A 881 -25.26 31.00 -38.05
N THR A 882 -26.13 30.74 -39.03
CA THR A 882 -27.52 30.34 -38.76
C THR A 882 -27.58 28.96 -38.10
N PHE A 883 -28.72 28.63 -37.47
CA PHE A 883 -28.84 27.36 -36.77
C PHE A 883 -28.77 26.18 -37.76
N ALA A 884 -27.89 25.23 -37.48
CA ALA A 884 -27.79 23.98 -38.20
C ALA A 884 -28.81 23.00 -37.63
N THR A 885 -29.81 22.60 -38.42
CA THR A 885 -30.72 21.51 -38.06
C THR A 885 -30.19 20.22 -38.68
N ILE A 886 -29.78 19.27 -37.84
CA ILE A 886 -29.22 18.00 -38.30
C ILE A 886 -30.37 17.03 -38.55
N THR A 887 -30.40 16.45 -39.75
CA THR A 887 -31.40 15.42 -40.08
C THR A 887 -31.16 14.19 -39.19
N GLY A 888 -32.19 13.72 -38.49
CA GLY A 888 -32.05 12.67 -37.46
C GLY A 888 -31.70 13.19 -36.07
N GLY A 889 -31.47 14.50 -35.90
CA GLY A 889 -31.15 15.14 -34.63
C GLY A 889 -29.66 15.09 -34.28
N LEU A 890 -29.29 15.77 -33.20
CA LEU A 890 -27.92 15.85 -32.67
C LEU A 890 -27.92 15.48 -31.19
N GLY A 891 -27.31 14.35 -30.81
CA GLY A 891 -27.07 13.98 -29.41
C GLY A 891 -25.76 14.60 -28.92
N VAL A 892 -24.68 13.82 -28.97
CA VAL A 892 -23.31 14.28 -28.67
C VAL A 892 -22.67 14.97 -29.88
N VAL A 893 -21.84 16.00 -29.64
CA VAL A 893 -20.90 16.56 -30.63
C VAL A 893 -19.55 16.87 -29.98
N GLN A 894 -18.46 16.43 -30.60
CA GLN A 894 -17.12 16.67 -30.08
C GLN A 894 -16.08 16.61 -31.20
N SER A 895 -15.15 17.56 -31.20
CA SER A 895 -13.94 17.49 -32.03
C SER A 895 -12.94 16.56 -31.34
N VAL A 896 -12.55 15.48 -32.02
CA VAL A 896 -11.55 14.52 -31.52
C VAL A 896 -10.52 14.20 -32.58
N GLU A 897 -9.29 13.96 -32.15
CA GLU A 897 -8.23 13.41 -32.97
C GLU A 897 -8.53 11.93 -33.23
N VAL A 898 -8.71 11.54 -34.49
CA VAL A 898 -9.03 10.15 -34.87
C VAL A 898 -7.83 9.39 -35.41
N ALA A 899 -6.82 10.12 -35.84
CA ALA A 899 -5.51 9.65 -36.27
C ALA A 899 -4.52 10.80 -36.11
N LYS A 900 -3.23 10.51 -36.03
CA LYS A 900 -2.18 11.52 -35.82
C LYS A 900 -2.34 12.73 -36.75
N GLY A 901 -2.71 13.87 -36.19
CA GLY A 901 -2.93 15.14 -36.86
C GLY A 901 -4.27 15.31 -37.61
N ASP A 902 -5.14 14.29 -37.65
CA ASP A 902 -6.48 14.36 -38.26
C ASP A 902 -7.54 14.50 -37.16
N HIS A 903 -7.97 15.73 -36.92
CA HIS A 903 -9.11 16.03 -36.05
C HIS A 903 -10.40 15.98 -36.86
N ARG A 904 -11.45 15.38 -36.30
CA ARG A 904 -12.78 15.33 -36.91
C ARG A 904 -13.83 15.74 -35.90
N LEU A 905 -14.80 16.53 -36.37
CA LEU A 905 -16.00 16.85 -35.60
C LEU A 905 -16.93 15.64 -35.68
N LEU A 906 -16.88 14.80 -34.65
CA LEU A 906 -17.72 13.62 -34.52
C LEU A 906 -19.02 13.97 -33.81
N TYR A 907 -20.09 13.28 -34.18
CA TYR A 907 -21.37 13.40 -33.50
C TYR A 907 -22.19 12.11 -33.61
N GLY A 908 -23.19 11.97 -32.74
CA GLY A 908 -24.14 10.86 -32.74
C GLY A 908 -25.58 11.38 -32.76
N HIS A 909 -26.52 10.57 -33.25
CA HIS A 909 -27.94 10.92 -33.17
C HIS A 909 -28.48 10.73 -31.74
N PRO A 910 -29.50 11.50 -31.34
CA PRO A 910 -30.18 11.31 -30.06
C PRO A 910 -31.08 10.06 -30.12
N GLY A 911 -30.97 9.20 -29.10
CA GLY A 911 -31.83 8.04 -28.91
C GLY A 911 -31.51 6.81 -29.78
N GLY A 912 -31.52 5.63 -29.16
CA GLY A 912 -31.38 4.34 -29.86
C GLY A 912 -29.98 4.09 -30.44
N ALA A 913 -29.81 2.98 -31.15
CA ALA A 913 -28.53 2.64 -31.77
C ALA A 913 -28.17 3.60 -32.91
N THR A 914 -26.96 4.15 -32.90
CA THR A 914 -26.50 5.16 -33.87
C THR A 914 -25.16 4.78 -34.49
N TYR A 915 -24.91 5.24 -35.72
CA TYR A 915 -23.56 5.28 -36.27
C TYR A 915 -22.80 6.46 -35.64
N VAL A 916 -21.48 6.37 -35.58
CA VAL A 916 -20.61 7.53 -35.36
C VAL A 916 -20.49 8.28 -36.67
N LEU A 917 -20.91 9.54 -36.66
CA LEU A 917 -20.94 10.40 -37.83
C LEU A 917 -19.86 11.48 -37.69
N PHE A 918 -19.45 12.04 -38.82
CA PHE A 918 -18.55 13.19 -38.84
C PHE A 918 -19.03 14.22 -39.84
N ARG A 919 -18.70 15.48 -39.55
CA ARG A 919 -18.92 16.60 -40.47
C ARG A 919 -17.97 16.49 -41.66
N ASP A 920 -18.53 16.49 -42.87
CA ASP A 920 -17.77 16.24 -44.11
C ASP A 920 -17.91 17.42 -45.07
N SER A 921 -16.81 18.14 -45.29
CA SER A 921 -16.77 19.32 -46.16
C SER A 921 -16.92 19.02 -47.66
N ALA A 922 -16.93 17.74 -48.06
CA ALA A 922 -17.18 17.33 -49.43
C ALA A 922 -18.67 17.00 -49.70
N VAL A 923 -19.50 16.95 -48.66
CA VAL A 923 -20.90 16.48 -48.73
C VAL A 923 -21.85 17.60 -48.26
N TYR A 924 -23.06 17.63 -48.82
CA TYR A 924 -24.09 18.65 -48.52
C TYR A 924 -25.46 18.03 -48.21
N ALA A 925 -25.44 16.80 -47.72
CA ALA A 925 -26.58 16.03 -47.24
C ALA A 925 -26.19 15.34 -45.93
N ASP A 926 -27.14 15.13 -45.03
CA ASP A 926 -26.88 14.45 -43.76
C ASP A 926 -27.13 12.94 -43.92
N GLU A 927 -26.10 12.11 -43.80
CA GLU A 927 -26.17 10.67 -44.08
C GLU A 927 -26.84 10.34 -45.44
N GLY A 928 -26.62 11.19 -46.45
CA GLY A 928 -27.25 11.08 -47.77
C GLY A 928 -28.66 11.65 -47.88
N THR A 929 -29.25 12.18 -46.81
CA THR A 929 -30.55 12.87 -46.83
C THR A 929 -30.38 14.37 -47.08
N PRO A 930 -30.91 14.93 -48.19
CA PRO A 930 -30.84 16.37 -48.45
C PRO A 930 -31.71 17.17 -47.48
N TYR A 931 -31.25 18.36 -47.08
CA TYR A 931 -31.98 19.29 -46.19
C TYR A 931 -32.25 20.64 -46.87
N THR A 932 -33.29 21.35 -46.44
CA THR A 932 -33.53 22.74 -46.86
C THR A 932 -32.58 23.70 -46.14
N CYS A 933 -32.22 24.80 -46.79
CA CYS A 933 -31.45 25.87 -46.17
C CYS A 933 -31.92 27.26 -46.63
N GLY A 934 -31.62 28.27 -45.83
CA GLY A 934 -31.99 29.66 -46.14
C GLY A 934 -31.57 30.63 -45.05
N PHE A 935 -31.66 31.91 -45.35
CA PHE A 935 -31.33 32.99 -44.42
C PHE A 935 -32.24 34.20 -44.65
N THR A 936 -32.37 35.00 -43.60
CA THR A 936 -33.11 36.26 -43.61
C THR A 936 -32.17 37.40 -43.22
N MET A 937 -32.17 38.47 -44.01
CA MET A 937 -31.41 39.69 -43.77
C MET A 937 -32.33 40.89 -43.59
N GLY A 938 -31.88 41.86 -42.80
CA GLY A 938 -32.58 43.11 -42.53
C GLY A 938 -32.66 43.40 -41.03
N SER A 939 -33.64 44.15 -40.53
CA SER A 939 -34.46 45.07 -41.32
C SER A 939 -33.54 46.14 -41.90
N PHE A 940 -33.48 46.25 -43.23
CA PHE A 940 -32.77 47.31 -43.92
C PHE A 940 -33.52 48.60 -43.67
N ASN A 941 -32.91 49.53 -42.94
CA ASN A 941 -33.47 50.87 -42.82
C ASN A 941 -33.19 51.63 -44.11
N LEU A 942 -34.21 51.83 -44.95
CA LEU A 942 -34.05 52.39 -46.29
C LEU A 942 -34.01 53.92 -46.25
N VAL A 943 -34.84 54.52 -45.39
CA VAL A 943 -35.01 55.96 -45.22
C VAL A 943 -35.35 56.30 -43.77
N SER A 944 -35.11 57.55 -43.36
CA SER A 944 -35.50 58.01 -42.03
C SER A 944 -37.03 58.21 -41.93
N PRO A 945 -37.60 58.16 -40.72
CA PRO A 945 -39.02 58.46 -40.50
C PRO A 945 -39.44 59.80 -41.13
N GLY A 946 -40.52 59.80 -41.90
CA GLY A 946 -41.00 60.97 -42.66
C GLY A 946 -40.58 61.01 -44.14
N GLN A 947 -39.87 59.98 -44.62
CA GLN A 947 -39.55 59.75 -46.03
C GLN A 947 -39.99 58.34 -46.42
N ILE A 948 -40.15 58.06 -47.72
CA ILE A 948 -40.48 56.72 -48.20
C ILE A 948 -39.55 56.28 -49.34
N ALA A 949 -39.12 55.03 -49.35
CA ALA A 949 -38.28 54.49 -50.41
C ALA A 949 -39.14 53.76 -51.46
N GLY A 950 -38.98 54.14 -52.72
CA GLY A 950 -39.48 53.40 -53.88
C GLY A 950 -38.52 52.28 -54.26
N LEU A 951 -38.93 51.03 -54.07
CA LEU A 951 -38.13 49.85 -54.32
C LEU A 951 -38.29 49.34 -55.76
N THR A 952 -37.17 49.01 -56.41
CA THR A 952 -37.14 48.56 -57.82
C THR A 952 -36.94 47.06 -57.92
N PHE A 953 -35.82 46.55 -57.42
CA PHE A 953 -35.50 45.12 -57.41
C PHE A 953 -34.50 44.78 -56.29
N VAL A 954 -34.42 43.50 -55.94
CA VAL A 954 -33.31 42.90 -55.20
C VAL A 954 -32.48 42.09 -56.18
N ASN A 955 -31.17 42.31 -56.25
CA ASN A 955 -30.27 41.46 -57.01
C ASN A 955 -29.58 40.48 -56.07
N LEU A 956 -29.62 39.19 -56.42
CA LEU A 956 -28.90 38.13 -55.72
C LEU A 956 -27.95 37.45 -56.71
N ARG A 957 -26.72 37.26 -56.28
CA ARG A 957 -25.70 36.51 -57.01
C ARG A 957 -25.30 35.27 -56.23
N CYS A 958 -25.46 34.12 -56.85
CA CYS A 958 -25.12 32.81 -56.29
C CYS A 958 -24.26 32.00 -57.25
N THR A 959 -23.48 31.06 -56.72
CA THR A 959 -22.80 30.05 -57.56
C THR A 959 -23.84 29.27 -58.39
N ARG A 960 -23.55 29.02 -59.67
CA ARG A 960 -24.49 28.33 -60.57
C ARG A 960 -24.40 26.81 -60.41
N VAL A 961 -24.78 26.35 -59.23
CA VAL A 961 -24.87 24.92 -58.86
C VAL A 961 -26.22 24.64 -58.23
N GLY A 962 -26.78 23.47 -58.51
CA GLY A 962 -28.09 23.08 -58.00
C GLY A 962 -29.22 23.97 -58.54
N THR A 963 -30.29 24.07 -57.76
CA THR A 963 -31.49 24.82 -58.12
C THR A 963 -31.36 26.29 -57.73
N THR A 964 -31.92 27.19 -58.54
CA THR A 964 -31.91 28.63 -58.22
C THR A 964 -32.74 28.91 -56.96
N PRO A 965 -32.28 29.76 -56.02
CA PRO A 965 -33.01 30.05 -54.79
C PRO A 965 -34.29 30.84 -55.05
N THR A 966 -35.28 30.63 -54.18
CA THR A 966 -36.44 31.52 -54.07
C THR A 966 -36.08 32.71 -53.18
N VAL A 967 -36.42 33.92 -53.62
CA VAL A 967 -36.25 35.15 -52.83
C VAL A 967 -37.62 35.70 -52.47
N GLY A 968 -37.77 36.10 -51.21
CA GLY A 968 -38.96 36.75 -50.68
C GLY A 968 -38.63 38.05 -49.96
N PHE A 969 -39.64 38.88 -49.75
CA PHE A 969 -39.50 40.17 -49.07
C PHE A 969 -40.61 40.40 -48.04
N LEU A 970 -40.33 41.25 -47.07
CA LEU A 970 -41.27 41.76 -46.08
C LEU A 970 -41.06 43.27 -45.96
N LEU A 971 -42.10 44.07 -46.21
CA LEU A 971 -42.03 45.55 -46.20
C LEU A 971 -42.71 46.10 -44.95
N ASN A 972 -42.10 47.10 -44.30
CA ASN A 972 -42.63 47.83 -43.13
C ASN A 972 -43.09 46.94 -41.97
N GLU A 973 -42.58 45.71 -41.91
CA GLU A 973 -42.89 44.74 -40.88
C GLU A 973 -41.62 44.04 -40.41
N THR A 974 -41.63 43.57 -39.17
CA THR A 974 -40.47 42.92 -38.54
C THR A 974 -40.65 41.41 -38.32
N SER A 975 -41.88 40.91 -38.52
CA SER A 975 -42.22 39.49 -38.45
C SER A 975 -43.46 39.21 -39.31
N GLY A 976 -43.55 38.01 -39.89
CA GLY A 976 -44.68 37.62 -40.74
C GLY A 976 -44.28 36.68 -41.87
N ALA A 977 -45.22 36.36 -42.74
CA ALA A 977 -44.95 35.55 -43.94
C ALA A 977 -44.27 36.41 -45.02
N PHE A 978 -43.15 35.93 -45.56
CA PHE A 978 -42.46 36.59 -46.65
C PHE A 978 -43.26 36.46 -47.95
N THR A 979 -43.38 37.57 -48.68
CA THR A 979 -44.02 37.60 -50.00
C THR A 979 -42.98 37.27 -51.06
N THR A 980 -43.26 36.30 -51.93
CA THR A 980 -42.37 35.95 -53.06
C THR A 980 -42.41 37.03 -54.13
N PHE A 981 -41.27 37.30 -54.78
CA PHE A 981 -41.23 38.25 -55.88
C PHE A 981 -42.09 37.77 -57.07
N PRO A 982 -42.87 38.66 -57.71
CA PRO A 982 -43.75 38.32 -58.82
C PRO A 982 -43.00 37.97 -60.11
N SER A 983 -41.76 38.44 -60.26
CA SER A 983 -40.90 38.11 -61.39
C SER A 983 -39.41 38.15 -61.00
N ALA A 984 -38.63 37.28 -61.64
CA ALA A 984 -37.18 37.27 -61.57
C ALA A 984 -36.61 37.22 -62.99
N GLN A 985 -35.58 38.01 -63.28
CA GLN A 985 -34.92 38.05 -64.59
C GLN A 985 -33.40 38.09 -64.44
N ALA A 986 -32.67 37.64 -65.46
CA ALA A 986 -31.23 37.71 -65.50
C ALA A 986 -30.73 39.16 -65.42
N TYR A 987 -29.64 39.39 -64.67
CA TYR A 987 -29.08 40.72 -64.45
C TYR A 987 -27.55 40.76 -64.63
N PRO A 988 -26.96 41.77 -65.30
CA PRO A 988 -27.64 42.88 -65.99
C PRO A 988 -28.40 42.41 -67.23
N TRP A 989 -29.64 42.85 -67.37
CA TRP A 989 -30.53 42.42 -68.46
C TRP A 989 -30.02 42.90 -69.83
N GLU A 990 -29.25 43.99 -69.85
CA GLU A 990 -28.63 44.55 -71.05
C GLU A 990 -27.62 43.58 -71.70
N ILE A 991 -27.04 42.69 -70.91
CA ILE A 991 -26.03 41.71 -71.37
C ILE A 991 -26.68 40.36 -71.67
N TYR A 992 -27.59 39.90 -70.80
CA TYR A 992 -28.10 38.53 -70.85
C TYR A 992 -29.50 38.40 -71.47
N GLY A 993 -30.23 39.50 -71.67
CA GLY A 993 -31.61 39.49 -72.14
C GLY A 993 -32.55 38.74 -71.20
N ALA A 994 -33.71 38.31 -71.71
CA ALA A 994 -34.74 37.64 -70.91
C ALA A 994 -34.44 36.16 -70.57
N THR A 995 -33.55 35.50 -71.32
CA THR A 995 -33.31 34.05 -71.23
C THR A 995 -31.85 33.66 -71.00
N GLY A 996 -30.90 34.57 -71.17
CA GLY A 996 -29.48 34.30 -70.94
C GLY A 996 -29.12 34.34 -69.45
N GLN A 997 -28.07 33.65 -69.06
CA GLN A 997 -27.48 33.70 -67.71
C GLN A 997 -25.96 33.55 -67.82
N PRO A 998 -25.18 34.09 -66.86
CA PRO A 998 -23.77 33.76 -66.74
C PRO A 998 -23.54 32.25 -66.64
N ALA A 999 -22.41 31.76 -67.17
CA ALA A 999 -22.10 30.32 -67.16
C ALA A 999 -21.85 29.77 -65.74
N THR A 1000 -21.26 30.58 -64.86
CA THR A 1000 -20.79 30.17 -63.53
C THR A 1000 -21.62 30.76 -62.38
N LEU A 1001 -22.53 31.69 -62.67
CA LEU A 1001 -23.29 32.45 -61.67
C LEU A 1001 -24.80 32.42 -61.99
N TYR A 1002 -25.62 32.19 -60.97
CA TYR A 1002 -27.00 32.68 -61.00
C TYR A 1002 -26.95 34.17 -60.65
N SER A 1003 -27.31 35.04 -61.60
CA SER A 1003 -27.37 36.49 -61.40
C SER A 1003 -28.76 36.99 -61.74
N ASN A 1004 -29.63 37.05 -60.74
CA ASN A 1004 -31.03 37.39 -60.94
C ASN A 1004 -31.39 38.70 -60.23
N ALA A 1005 -32.13 39.56 -60.92
CA ALA A 1005 -32.87 40.68 -60.33
C ALA A 1005 -34.32 40.24 -60.10
N TYR A 1006 -34.76 40.34 -58.85
CA TYR A 1006 -36.10 40.03 -58.38
C TYR A 1006 -36.87 41.34 -58.26
N TYR A 1007 -37.82 41.57 -59.18
CA TYR A 1007 -38.50 42.86 -59.30
C TYR A 1007 -39.74 42.89 -58.43
N PHE A 1008 -39.92 43.97 -57.65
CA PHE A 1008 -41.11 44.16 -56.83
C PHE A 1008 -42.39 44.33 -57.68
N ARG A 1009 -42.26 44.56 -58.98
CA ARG A 1009 -43.35 44.94 -59.89
C ARG A 1009 -43.45 44.01 -61.09
N ALA A 1010 -44.66 43.52 -61.36
CA ALA A 1010 -45.03 42.93 -62.66
C ALA A 1010 -45.86 43.89 -63.54
N ALA A 1011 -46.71 44.76 -62.97
CA ALA A 1011 -47.50 45.79 -63.69
C ALA A 1011 -48.12 46.90 -62.79
N GLY A 1012 -47.39 48.01 -62.51
CA GLY A 1012 -48.02 49.33 -62.29
C GLY A 1012 -48.20 49.93 -60.88
N VAL A 1013 -47.92 49.25 -59.76
CA VAL A 1013 -47.96 49.86 -58.40
C VAL A 1013 -46.54 49.90 -57.80
N PRO A 1014 -46.05 51.06 -57.32
CA PRO A 1014 -44.73 51.16 -56.70
C PRO A 1014 -44.69 50.45 -55.34
N ALA A 1015 -43.64 49.65 -55.08
CA ALA A 1015 -43.39 49.06 -53.77
C ALA A 1015 -42.71 50.11 -52.89
N LEU A 1016 -43.42 50.54 -51.84
CA LEU A 1016 -43.02 51.64 -50.98
C LEU A 1016 -42.74 51.12 -49.57
N ALA A 1017 -41.59 51.46 -49.00
CA ALA A 1017 -41.21 51.04 -47.66
C ALA A 1017 -40.26 52.03 -46.98
N GLU A 1018 -40.35 52.13 -45.65
CA GLU A 1018 -39.34 52.77 -44.79
C GLU A 1018 -38.23 51.78 -44.44
N HIS A 1019 -38.60 50.53 -44.17
CA HIS A 1019 -37.68 49.43 -43.92
C HIS A 1019 -38.17 48.13 -44.56
N MET A 1020 -37.24 47.19 -44.79
CA MET A 1020 -37.59 45.89 -45.38
C MET A 1020 -36.70 44.75 -44.87
N GLN A 1021 -37.20 43.51 -44.96
CA GLN A 1021 -36.41 42.29 -44.79
C GLN A 1021 -36.42 41.48 -46.09
N VAL A 1022 -35.36 40.72 -46.33
CA VAL A 1022 -35.22 39.82 -47.49
C VAL A 1022 -34.94 38.42 -46.99
N GLN A 1023 -35.70 37.44 -47.49
CA GLN A 1023 -35.47 36.02 -47.25
C GLN A 1023 -34.96 35.35 -48.51
N VAL A 1024 -33.92 34.54 -48.38
CA VAL A 1024 -33.41 33.66 -49.44
C VAL A 1024 -33.58 32.23 -48.98
N SER A 1025 -34.21 31.39 -49.79
CA SER A 1025 -34.46 29.98 -49.49
C SER A 1025 -34.02 29.09 -50.64
N PHE A 1026 -33.23 28.07 -50.32
CA PHE A 1026 -32.81 27.02 -51.24
C PHE A 1026 -33.59 25.74 -50.96
N PRO A 1027 -33.96 24.96 -51.99
CA PRO A 1027 -34.65 23.70 -51.80
C PRO A 1027 -33.76 22.65 -51.13
N ALA A 1028 -34.36 21.51 -50.76
CA ALA A 1028 -33.61 20.37 -50.28
C ALA A 1028 -32.84 19.69 -51.42
N GLU A 1029 -31.51 19.83 -51.41
CA GLU A 1029 -30.60 19.24 -52.40
C GLU A 1029 -29.20 19.06 -51.81
N ALA A 1030 -28.42 18.12 -52.37
CA ALA A 1030 -27.08 17.77 -51.90
C ALA A 1030 -25.99 18.52 -52.67
N ILE A 1031 -26.11 19.85 -52.77
CA ILE A 1031 -25.25 20.70 -53.61
C ILE A 1031 -24.69 21.88 -52.82
N ALA A 1032 -23.46 22.28 -53.13
CA ALA A 1032 -22.73 23.41 -52.55
C ALA A 1032 -23.31 24.80 -52.91
N ASN A 1033 -24.56 25.08 -52.56
CA ASN A 1033 -25.15 26.41 -52.83
C ASN A 1033 -24.39 27.50 -52.04
N GLU A 1034 -24.10 28.61 -52.70
CA GLU A 1034 -23.39 29.73 -52.08
C GLU A 1034 -23.97 31.06 -52.58
N ALA A 1035 -24.33 31.94 -51.65
CA ALA A 1035 -24.71 33.32 -51.92
C ALA A 1035 -23.48 34.22 -51.75
N LEU A 1036 -23.15 34.93 -52.84
CA LEU A 1036 -21.92 35.70 -52.96
C LEU A 1036 -22.16 37.17 -52.65
N THR A 1037 -23.18 37.78 -53.27
CA THR A 1037 -23.55 39.18 -53.00
C THR A 1037 -25.05 39.39 -53.13
N MET A 1038 -25.54 40.42 -52.44
CA MET A 1038 -26.92 40.88 -52.53
C MET A 1038 -26.95 42.40 -52.67
N THR A 1039 -27.86 42.93 -53.48
CA THR A 1039 -28.05 44.38 -53.64
C THR A 1039 -29.52 44.72 -53.58
N VAL A 1040 -29.89 45.66 -52.72
CA VAL A 1040 -31.22 46.28 -52.73
C VAL A 1040 -31.13 47.57 -53.53
N PHE A 1041 -31.97 47.71 -54.56
CA PHE A 1041 -31.99 48.90 -55.42
C PHE A 1041 -33.33 49.64 -55.29
N GLY A 1042 -33.26 50.93 -54.97
CA GLY A 1042 -34.41 51.81 -54.85
C GLY A 1042 -34.05 53.28 -55.00
N VAL A 1043 -35.08 54.12 -54.98
CA VAL A 1043 -35.02 55.59 -55.04
C VAL A 1043 -35.71 56.18 -53.82
N ILE A 1044 -35.24 57.32 -53.31
CA ILE A 1044 -35.98 58.04 -52.27
C ILE A 1044 -37.12 58.79 -52.94
N GLU A 1045 -38.35 58.54 -52.49
CA GLU A 1045 -39.55 59.27 -52.90
C GLU A 1045 -39.93 60.26 -51.79
N GLN A 1046 -40.13 61.53 -52.15
CA GLN A 1046 -40.63 62.53 -51.21
C GLN A 1046 -42.14 62.29 -51.04
N GLN A 1047 -42.64 62.36 -49.79
CA GLN A 1047 -44.08 62.22 -49.52
C GLN A 1047 -44.87 63.17 -50.44
N PRO A 1048 -46.01 62.75 -51.03
CA PRO A 1048 -46.94 63.74 -51.54
C PRO A 1048 -47.38 64.60 -50.35
N GLU A 1049 -46.98 65.87 -50.34
CA GLU A 1049 -47.59 66.87 -49.46
C GLU A 1049 -49.11 66.81 -49.71
N ILE A 1050 -49.89 66.64 -48.64
CA ILE A 1050 -51.36 66.72 -48.71
C ILE A 1050 -51.75 68.18 -48.95
#